data_AF-A0A817J579-F1
#
_entry.id   AF-A0A817J579-F1
#
_cell.length_a   1.000
_cell.length_b   1.000
_cell.length_c   1.000
_cell.angle_alpha   90.00
_cell.angle_beta   90.00
_cell.angle_gamma   90.00
#
_symmetry.space_group_name_H-M   'P 1'
#
loop_
_entity.id
_entity.type
_entity.pdbx_description
1 polymer ?
#
loop_
_entity_poly.entity_id
_entity_poly.type
_entity_poly.pdbx_seq_one_letter_code
_entity_poly.pdbx_strand_id
1 'polypeptide(L)'
;MKSTLGSNWNACLVSYRLKDKLTDEFVSKLVDISNDSSLFYHALRDLWKTCKDNRFLDIYITLSNNAIKYSDIGARWLFDCTTPNYCYVPRVIVTPTQILPQPMRPMKENRVLRGGRFGSSFAFCRVLLRDEDLVTMSAETVEQCRERILDLIKQDLTIAQTDYEYLHCSNSQLRDRSFWFYKPNNGNTAETIRQWMGNFRHEYSVSSYVTRMALCFTGSIKTFTIQQLTEIEEIPDIKTSDGRYVFTDGIGKISEPMMRRVFEALDLNQTTGYLPCALQIRMAGIKGVLVKAPELGLREVIQVRRSQIKFECDHYDLEVIDYSKPCNLTLNRQVITLLSSLGVQDIAFLHLQNEARLRTTMALLKCREAISLLDKVRFFEFEKISNSGIDISQEPFFRSLLIAAYRDRLRCLKQRSNVSIPKMYGRAMFGIIDESRTLHYGEVFIQHTSNSQLESEIVLGYVAVTKNPCLYPGDIRVLKAVDVPHLHHLHDCIVFPCNDGDVYWVCWLPDMVPNLENQIEPLNYDTAEKKLLDHAITIDDVADFLIDYMANDFLGELCNAHLAWADLELATSPRCIELAHDIAAVVDYPKTGVNPVNDEKRRELKAPRYPDFMEKELRTYASRKVLGKMYRQARCAYDLHVQLEYLDEKHFIEIDETLLFDGFEIYLDDAKRQYHLYCNKLQQILDLYDYSTEAELITGCQPLFIDEKRSYDAADVAGQDFKRLRTDTRREFLNEFIRYNDKQQRKRDRDRDITLISSDFNIARKQLQKASAWYYIAYTEENDDHEQLIKSKSFAWLMWDFLCEIRSRKERIHHLSSRTISEALKSYYITMTNVKSRHIANYEKARTNLYKYLLEDQCEHLFEPAYSFLNIPDLTGTRVRVIIDSHNNLNKSKTIINLNKQQYDIVPLNINKIKLFNKANRFYFKLLMQQPAIATVLEIAIDWAAKHQCFTRMDREGNKILVLKPEMFFERALKALFKDVPACYLPSFDDNDEDDNDQMKIINGSIEDDSITSSDDDEHSIKLTNKQLNKDLFLTYEQWTNYMIDKVR
;
A
#
# COMPACT_ATOMS: atom_id res chain seq x y z
N MET A 1 26.84 33.99 -14.80
CA MET A 1 25.73 33.25 -15.45
C MET A 1 26.19 32.35 -16.59
N LYS A 2 26.71 32.83 -17.75
CA LYS A 2 27.20 31.93 -18.82
C LYS A 2 28.32 30.97 -18.40
N SER A 3 29.24 31.39 -17.52
CA SER A 3 30.27 30.51 -16.93
C SER A 3 29.69 29.49 -15.93
N THR A 4 28.70 29.92 -15.14
CA THR A 4 28.05 29.13 -14.06
C THR A 4 27.02 28.13 -14.58
N LEU A 5 26.32 28.46 -15.68
CA LEU A 5 25.38 27.56 -16.37
C LEU A 5 26.12 26.59 -17.30
N GLY A 6 27.30 26.99 -17.79
CA GLY A 6 28.13 26.14 -18.64
C GLY A 6 28.86 25.00 -17.91
N SER A 7 29.02 25.05 -16.60
CA SER A 7 29.64 23.96 -15.83
C SER A 7 28.67 22.83 -15.49
N ASN A 8 27.37 23.12 -15.39
CA ASN A 8 26.37 22.21 -14.81
C ASN A 8 25.70 21.24 -15.80
N TRP A 9 26.06 21.28 -17.09
CA TRP A 9 25.31 20.59 -18.16
C TRP A 9 26.19 20.00 -19.26
N ASN A 10 27.39 19.54 -18.90
CA ASN A 10 28.33 18.95 -19.84
C ASN A 10 28.33 17.42 -19.71
N ALA A 11 27.46 16.74 -20.45
CA ALA A 11 27.65 15.35 -20.84
C ALA A 11 27.66 15.26 -22.37
N CYS A 12 28.81 14.86 -22.93
CA CYS A 12 29.09 14.76 -24.35
C CYS A 12 28.40 13.55 -25.01
N LEU A 13 27.81 13.76 -26.19
CA LEU A 13 28.11 13.03 -27.44
C LEU A 13 27.41 13.72 -28.63
N VAL A 14 28.21 14.05 -29.66
CA VAL A 14 27.87 14.50 -31.02
C VAL A 14 27.13 15.86 -31.15
N SER A 15 27.90 16.91 -31.48
CA SER A 15 27.53 18.24 -32.04
C SER A 15 26.38 19.09 -31.47
N TYR A 16 25.62 18.63 -30.47
CA TYR A 16 24.56 19.39 -29.80
C TYR A 16 25.01 19.76 -28.38
N ARG A 17 25.57 20.95 -28.17
CA ARG A 17 25.89 21.45 -26.81
C ARG A 17 24.78 22.40 -26.37
N LEU A 18 24.19 22.15 -25.20
CA LEU A 18 23.17 23.03 -24.60
C LEU A 18 23.69 24.47 -24.43
N LYS A 19 25.01 24.65 -24.26
CA LYS A 19 25.68 25.96 -24.24
C LYS A 19 25.39 26.80 -25.48
N ASP A 20 25.25 26.17 -26.64
CA ASP A 20 25.00 26.84 -27.91
C ASP A 20 23.57 27.38 -27.99
N LYS A 21 22.67 26.93 -27.10
CA LYS A 21 21.29 27.42 -26.95
C LYS A 21 21.14 28.53 -25.91
N LEU A 22 22.18 28.86 -25.13
CA LEU A 22 22.18 29.97 -24.16
C LEU A 22 22.38 31.32 -24.87
N THR A 23 21.41 31.70 -25.69
CA THR A 23 21.39 32.97 -26.44
C THR A 23 21.33 34.18 -25.50
N ASP A 24 21.71 35.36 -25.99
CA ASP A 24 21.56 36.60 -25.22
C ASP A 24 20.09 36.90 -24.90
N GLU A 25 19.17 36.50 -25.79
CA GLU A 25 17.72 36.57 -25.56
C GLU A 25 17.27 35.69 -24.39
N PHE A 26 17.78 34.46 -24.28
CA PHE A 26 17.53 33.58 -23.14
C PHE A 26 18.03 34.18 -21.83
N VAL A 27 19.24 34.75 -21.84
CA VAL A 27 19.80 35.39 -20.65
C VAL A 27 18.98 36.64 -20.27
N SER A 28 18.58 37.46 -21.24
CA SER A 28 17.72 38.62 -21.00
C SER A 28 16.40 38.20 -20.37
N LYS A 29 15.76 37.17 -20.92
CA LYS A 29 14.49 36.65 -20.39
C LYS A 29 14.65 36.15 -18.95
N LEU A 30 15.73 35.42 -18.64
CA LEU A 30 16.05 34.99 -17.28
C LEU A 30 16.20 36.16 -16.32
N VAL A 31 16.87 37.24 -16.74
CA VAL A 31 16.99 38.46 -15.93
C VAL A 31 15.62 39.09 -15.71
N ASP A 32 14.77 39.18 -16.74
CA ASP A 32 13.43 39.75 -16.63
C ASP A 32 12.57 39.00 -15.60
N ILE A 33 12.57 37.66 -15.66
CA ILE A 33 11.77 36.83 -14.74
C ILE A 33 12.39 36.74 -13.34
N SER A 34 13.68 37.04 -13.16
CA SER A 34 14.37 36.98 -11.86
C SER A 34 13.89 38.03 -10.84
N ASN A 35 13.22 39.09 -11.31
CA ASN A 35 12.60 40.11 -10.44
C ASN A 35 11.53 39.52 -9.51
N ASP A 36 10.94 38.39 -9.89
CA ASP A 36 9.98 37.64 -9.09
C ASP A 36 10.57 36.27 -8.77
N SER A 37 11.11 36.12 -7.54
CA SER A 37 11.85 34.91 -7.15
C SER A 37 11.00 33.64 -7.22
N SER A 38 9.69 33.74 -7.00
CA SER A 38 8.77 32.60 -7.10
C SER A 38 8.58 32.19 -8.56
N LEU A 39 8.23 33.15 -9.42
CA LEU A 39 8.14 32.93 -10.87
C LEU A 39 9.43 32.33 -11.44
N PHE A 40 10.57 32.91 -11.06
CA PHE A 40 11.89 32.48 -11.49
C PHE A 40 12.16 31.02 -11.15
N TYR A 41 11.90 30.63 -9.90
CA TYR A 41 12.11 29.27 -9.44
C TYR A 41 11.23 28.26 -10.18
N HIS A 42 9.92 28.51 -10.25
CA HIS A 42 8.98 27.60 -10.91
C HIS A 42 9.29 27.44 -12.39
N ALA A 43 9.58 28.53 -13.09
CA ALA A 43 9.87 28.49 -14.51
C ALA A 43 11.17 27.72 -14.82
N LEU A 44 12.20 27.89 -13.99
CA LEU A 44 13.48 27.17 -14.13
C LEU A 44 13.37 25.70 -13.74
N ARG A 45 12.62 25.37 -12.68
CA ARG A 45 12.41 23.98 -12.25
C ARG A 45 11.74 23.18 -13.36
N ASP A 46 10.66 23.72 -13.95
CA ASP A 46 9.97 23.06 -15.05
C ASP A 46 10.89 22.93 -16.27
N LEU A 47 11.68 23.96 -16.60
CA LEU A 47 12.68 23.89 -17.68
C LEU A 47 13.73 22.78 -17.41
N TRP A 48 14.24 22.69 -16.18
CA TRP A 48 15.20 21.65 -15.76
C TRP A 48 14.62 20.26 -15.99
N LYS A 49 13.35 20.05 -15.63
CA LYS A 49 12.65 18.78 -15.83
C LYS A 49 12.46 18.46 -17.31
N THR A 50 11.91 19.39 -18.10
CA THR A 50 11.67 19.16 -19.53
C THR A 50 12.96 18.86 -20.28
N CYS A 51 14.09 19.47 -19.89
CA CYS A 51 15.40 19.18 -20.45
C CYS A 51 15.92 17.76 -20.11
N LYS A 52 15.52 17.20 -18.96
CA LYS A 52 15.87 15.83 -18.58
C LYS A 52 15.17 14.81 -19.49
N ASP A 53 13.91 15.07 -19.82
CA ASP A 53 13.07 14.17 -20.62
C ASP A 53 13.26 14.38 -22.13
N ASN A 54 13.57 15.61 -22.57
CA ASN A 54 13.82 15.95 -23.97
C ASN A 54 15.07 16.83 -24.15
N ARG A 55 16.18 16.21 -24.57
CA ARG A 55 17.47 16.89 -24.77
C ARG A 55 17.51 17.80 -26.00
N PHE A 56 16.52 17.73 -26.90
CA PHE A 56 16.47 18.52 -28.13
C PHE A 56 15.60 19.78 -28.05
N LEU A 57 15.01 20.03 -26.89
CA LEU A 57 14.12 21.16 -26.61
C LEU A 57 14.71 22.55 -26.91
N ASP A 58 13.88 23.48 -27.39
CA ASP A 58 14.21 24.91 -27.42
C ASP A 58 14.02 25.51 -26.02
N ILE A 59 15.14 25.84 -25.37
CA ILE A 59 15.14 26.31 -23.98
C ILE A 59 14.56 27.73 -23.84
N TYR A 60 14.61 28.56 -24.88
CA TYR A 60 14.05 29.92 -24.85
C TYR A 60 12.53 29.89 -24.91
N ILE A 61 11.99 29.13 -25.88
CA ILE A 61 10.54 28.98 -26.03
C ILE A 61 9.96 28.34 -24.77
N THR A 62 10.61 27.29 -24.26
CA THR A 62 10.16 26.61 -23.04
C THR A 62 10.19 27.54 -21.83
N LEU A 63 11.28 28.29 -21.61
CA LEU A 63 11.36 29.25 -20.52
C LEU A 63 10.28 30.32 -20.63
N SER A 64 10.02 30.81 -21.85
CA SER A 64 8.99 31.82 -22.11
C SER A 64 7.59 31.30 -21.83
N ASN A 65 7.28 30.09 -22.26
CA ASN A 65 6.00 29.43 -21.98
C ASN A 65 5.84 29.18 -20.48
N ASN A 66 6.89 28.73 -19.79
CA ASN A 66 6.87 28.55 -18.34
C ASN A 66 6.66 29.89 -17.61
N ALA A 67 7.31 30.96 -18.06
CA ALA A 67 7.15 32.29 -17.48
C ALA A 67 5.71 32.81 -17.65
N ILE A 68 5.07 32.56 -18.79
CA ILE A 68 3.66 32.89 -19.02
C ILE A 68 2.77 32.04 -18.11
N LYS A 69 2.98 30.72 -18.08
CA LYS A 69 2.24 29.76 -17.24
C LYS A 69 2.25 30.17 -15.76
N TYR A 70 3.41 30.55 -15.24
CA TYR A 70 3.58 30.95 -13.84
C TYR A 70 3.39 32.45 -13.61
N SER A 71 3.01 33.26 -14.61
CA SER A 71 2.68 34.68 -14.38
C SER A 71 1.38 34.85 -13.58
N ASP A 72 0.47 33.87 -13.66
CA ASP A 72 -0.72 33.78 -12.82
C ASP A 72 -0.33 33.29 -11.40
N ILE A 73 -0.67 34.09 -10.38
CA ILE A 73 -0.44 33.74 -8.96
C ILE A 73 -1.15 32.43 -8.61
N GLY A 74 -2.31 32.14 -9.23
CA GLY A 74 -3.03 30.89 -9.04
C GLY A 74 -2.25 29.65 -9.49
N ALA A 75 -1.25 29.81 -10.38
CA ALA A 75 -0.36 28.75 -10.82
C ALA A 75 0.86 28.55 -9.90
N ARG A 76 1.14 29.45 -8.94
CA ARG A 76 2.29 29.38 -8.02
C ARG A 76 1.89 28.77 -6.67
N TRP A 77 1.48 27.51 -6.69
CA TRP A 77 0.82 26.90 -5.53
C TRP A 77 1.78 26.24 -4.53
N LEU A 78 2.93 25.74 -4.98
CA LEU A 78 3.94 25.17 -4.07
C LEU A 78 4.78 26.30 -3.44
N PHE A 79 5.17 26.10 -2.17
CA PHE A 79 5.93 27.01 -1.28
C PHE A 79 5.13 28.04 -0.47
N ASP A 80 3.93 28.45 -0.87
CA ASP A 80 3.19 29.50 -0.15
C ASP A 80 2.58 29.04 1.20
N CYS A 81 2.44 27.72 1.42
CA CYS A 81 2.23 27.18 2.77
C CYS A 81 2.96 25.84 2.93
N THR A 82 3.84 25.76 3.92
CA THR A 82 4.46 24.51 4.33
C THR A 82 3.50 23.70 5.18
N THR A 83 3.46 22.39 4.95
CA THR A 83 2.72 21.47 5.81
C THR A 83 3.24 21.54 7.25
N PRO A 84 2.37 21.56 8.29
CA PRO A 84 2.82 21.61 9.68
C PRO A 84 3.89 20.56 10.00
N ASN A 85 4.95 20.98 10.70
CA ASN A 85 6.13 20.18 11.03
C ASN A 85 7.01 19.77 9.82
N TYR A 86 6.83 20.40 8.66
CA TYR A 86 7.71 20.24 7.50
C TYR A 86 8.22 21.59 7.00
N CYS A 87 9.43 21.61 6.46
CA CYS A 87 9.99 22.78 5.82
C CYS A 87 10.68 22.42 4.49
N TYR A 88 10.67 23.35 3.54
CA TYR A 88 11.42 23.20 2.29
C TYR A 88 12.88 23.57 2.51
N VAL A 89 13.78 22.68 2.09
CA VAL A 89 15.22 22.85 2.28
C VAL A 89 15.94 22.83 0.93
N PRO A 90 16.85 23.79 0.67
CA PRO A 90 17.84 23.73 -0.40
C PRO A 90 18.62 22.41 -0.40
N ARG A 91 18.89 21.87 -1.59
CA ARG A 91 19.61 20.60 -1.74
C ARG A 91 20.64 20.68 -2.85
N VAL A 92 21.79 20.06 -2.62
CA VAL A 92 22.87 19.96 -3.60
C VAL A 92 23.42 18.54 -3.61
N ILE A 93 23.70 18.02 -4.81
CA ILE A 93 24.48 16.80 -4.99
C ILE A 93 25.91 17.19 -5.33
N VAL A 94 26.88 16.67 -4.61
CA VAL A 94 28.30 16.83 -4.92
C VAL A 94 28.81 15.51 -5.46
N THR A 95 29.35 15.55 -6.67
CA THR A 95 30.01 14.41 -7.32
C THR A 95 31.54 14.62 -7.29
N PRO A 96 32.34 13.61 -7.67
CA PRO A 96 33.79 13.76 -7.76
C PRO A 96 34.24 15.00 -8.54
N THR A 97 33.51 15.39 -9.59
CA THR A 97 33.90 16.50 -10.47
C THR A 97 32.94 17.68 -10.47
N GLN A 98 31.71 17.54 -9.93
CA GLN A 98 30.66 18.55 -10.08
C GLN A 98 29.92 18.86 -8.78
N ILE A 99 29.22 20.00 -8.79
CA ILE A 99 28.24 20.42 -7.78
C ILE A 99 26.94 20.66 -8.53
N LEU A 100 25.91 19.91 -8.19
CA LEU A 100 24.64 19.84 -8.90
C LEU A 100 23.49 20.30 -7.98
N PRO A 101 23.09 21.59 -8.07
CA PRO A 101 21.91 22.09 -7.37
C PRO A 101 20.67 21.26 -7.72
N GLN A 102 19.88 20.90 -6.71
CA GLN A 102 18.65 20.14 -6.86
C GLN A 102 17.44 21.01 -6.51
N PRO A 103 16.26 20.72 -7.07
CA PRO A 103 15.02 21.29 -6.56
C PRO A 103 14.87 21.06 -5.06
N MET A 104 14.34 22.07 -4.36
CA MET A 104 14.05 21.97 -2.94
C MET A 104 13.07 20.83 -2.68
N ARG A 105 13.24 20.12 -1.57
CA ARG A 105 12.29 19.09 -1.14
C ARG A 105 11.82 19.38 0.28
N PRO A 106 10.58 19.02 0.61
CA PRO A 106 10.10 19.14 1.96
C PRO A 106 10.77 18.09 2.83
N MET A 107 11.02 18.45 4.08
CA MET A 107 11.60 17.59 5.09
C MET A 107 10.89 17.79 6.41
N LYS A 108 10.70 16.70 7.15
CA LYS A 108 10.19 16.79 8.52
C LYS A 108 11.16 17.61 9.35
N GLU A 109 10.63 18.58 10.07
CA GLU A 109 11.41 19.40 10.97
C GLU A 109 12.06 18.54 12.07
N ASN A 110 13.22 18.99 12.51
CA ASN A 110 13.95 18.42 13.63
C ASN A 110 14.28 19.56 14.62
N ARG A 111 14.95 19.21 15.72
CA ARG A 111 15.28 20.17 16.77
C ARG A 111 16.03 21.41 16.26
N VAL A 112 16.94 21.22 15.30
CA VAL A 112 17.81 22.28 14.77
C VAL A 112 17.08 23.17 13.76
N LEU A 113 16.25 22.57 12.90
CA LEU A 113 15.53 23.30 11.84
C LEU A 113 14.30 24.07 12.35
N ARG A 114 13.80 23.74 13.54
CA ARG A 114 12.50 24.19 14.04
C ARG A 114 12.51 25.64 14.53
N GLY A 115 11.40 26.35 14.30
CA GLY A 115 11.05 27.58 15.00
C GLY A 115 11.86 28.82 14.60
N GLY A 116 12.55 28.78 13.45
CA GLY A 116 13.29 29.93 12.92
C GLY A 116 14.48 30.39 13.77
N ARG A 117 14.89 29.60 14.76
CA ARG A 117 15.91 29.97 15.77
C ARG A 117 17.24 30.38 15.13
N PHE A 118 17.63 29.66 14.08
CA PHE A 118 18.85 29.88 13.32
C PHE A 118 18.54 30.44 11.92
N GLY A 119 17.46 31.21 11.80
CA GLY A 119 16.98 31.75 10.53
C GLY A 119 15.99 30.82 9.82
N SER A 120 15.65 31.18 8.58
CA SER A 120 14.72 30.40 7.76
C SER A 120 15.32 29.05 7.37
N SER A 121 14.47 28.11 6.92
CA SER A 121 14.95 26.82 6.40
C SER A 121 15.92 26.96 5.22
N PHE A 122 15.93 28.11 4.54
CA PHE A 122 16.88 28.43 3.46
C PHE A 122 18.29 28.77 3.96
N ALA A 123 18.49 28.97 5.26
CA ALA A 123 19.83 29.05 5.85
C ALA A 123 20.50 27.66 5.93
N PHE A 124 19.73 26.59 5.79
CA PHE A 124 20.24 25.22 5.78
C PHE A 124 20.31 24.69 4.35
N CYS A 125 21.35 23.92 4.05
CA CYS A 125 21.50 23.22 2.78
C CYS A 125 21.76 21.75 3.05
N ARG A 126 21.04 20.87 2.36
CA ARG A 126 21.29 19.44 2.42
C ARG A 126 22.20 19.01 1.28
N VAL A 127 23.39 18.57 1.61
CA VAL A 127 24.41 18.12 0.66
C VAL A 127 24.41 16.59 0.60
N LEU A 128 24.46 16.02 -0.60
CA LEU A 128 24.57 14.58 -0.80
C LEU A 128 25.77 14.25 -1.65
N LEU A 129 26.54 13.25 -1.23
CA LEU A 129 27.67 12.72 -1.99
C LEU A 129 27.20 11.58 -2.88
N ARG A 130 27.39 11.72 -4.19
CA ARG A 130 27.00 10.73 -5.20
C ARG A 130 28.11 10.57 -6.23
N ASP A 131 28.12 9.44 -6.94
CA ASP A 131 28.99 9.25 -8.10
C ASP A 131 28.46 10.07 -9.30
N GLU A 132 29.20 10.12 -10.41
CA GLU A 132 28.82 10.92 -11.59
C GLU A 132 27.52 10.45 -12.26
N ASP A 133 27.15 9.19 -12.09
CA ASP A 133 25.87 8.61 -12.51
C ASP A 133 24.74 8.82 -11.48
N LEU A 134 25.01 9.61 -10.43
CA LEU A 134 24.11 9.94 -9.32
C LEU A 134 23.80 8.79 -8.36
N VAL A 135 24.47 7.64 -8.50
CA VAL A 135 24.33 6.53 -7.55
C VAL A 135 25.16 6.80 -6.29
N THR A 136 24.97 5.99 -5.25
CA THR A 136 25.81 6.09 -4.05
C THR A 136 27.24 5.72 -4.42
N MET A 137 28.23 6.56 -4.07
CA MET A 137 29.63 6.34 -4.46
C MET A 137 30.13 4.95 -4.00
N SER A 138 31.04 4.33 -4.73
CA SER A 138 31.68 3.11 -4.22
C SER A 138 32.67 3.42 -3.09
N ALA A 139 33.10 2.41 -2.34
CA ALA A 139 34.19 2.56 -1.36
C ALA A 139 35.48 3.07 -2.02
N GLU A 140 35.79 2.54 -3.21
CA GLU A 140 36.95 2.96 -4.01
C GLU A 140 36.83 4.42 -4.44
N THR A 141 35.65 4.84 -4.92
CA THR A 141 35.40 6.23 -5.32
C THR A 141 35.54 7.17 -4.12
N VAL A 142 35.10 6.78 -2.92
CA VAL A 142 35.25 7.58 -1.69
C VAL A 142 36.72 7.81 -1.38
N GLU A 143 37.55 6.76 -1.43
CA GLU A 143 38.99 6.90 -1.18
C GLU A 143 39.69 7.74 -2.26
N GLN A 144 39.34 7.56 -3.53
CA GLN A 144 39.86 8.40 -4.62
C GLN A 144 39.48 9.88 -4.47
N CYS A 145 38.33 10.16 -3.84
CA CYS A 145 37.82 11.50 -3.59
C CYS A 145 38.10 12.00 -2.17
N ARG A 146 38.94 11.32 -1.38
CA ARG A 146 39.17 11.62 0.04
C ARG A 146 39.46 13.10 0.28
N GLU A 147 40.43 13.68 -0.43
CA GLU A 147 40.80 15.09 -0.30
C GLU A 147 39.63 16.04 -0.60
N ARG A 148 38.86 15.78 -1.66
CA ARG A 148 37.69 16.60 -2.01
C ARG A 148 36.61 16.53 -0.92
N ILE A 149 36.42 15.36 -0.30
CA ILE A 149 35.44 15.18 0.78
C ILE A 149 35.94 15.85 2.07
N LEU A 150 37.24 15.76 2.36
CA LEU A 150 37.87 16.51 3.47
C LEU A 150 37.66 18.01 3.28
N ASP A 151 37.99 18.54 2.10
CA ASP A 151 37.80 19.95 1.77
C ASP A 151 36.35 20.38 1.92
N LEU A 152 35.39 19.53 1.52
CA LEU A 152 33.97 19.82 1.67
C LEU A 152 33.54 19.95 3.14
N ILE A 153 34.15 19.20 4.06
CA ILE A 153 33.80 19.23 5.49
C ILE A 153 34.57 20.34 6.22
N LYS A 154 35.82 20.59 5.82
CA LYS A 154 36.75 21.51 6.50
C LYS A 154 36.67 22.94 5.99
N GLN A 155 36.34 23.12 4.72
CA GLN A 155 36.23 24.42 4.07
C GLN A 155 34.77 24.76 3.77
N ASP A 156 34.51 26.04 3.54
CA ASP A 156 33.17 26.49 3.19
C ASP A 156 32.78 26.05 1.78
N LEU A 157 31.57 25.51 1.65
CA LEU A 157 30.98 25.17 0.38
C LEU A 157 30.33 26.43 -0.23
N THR A 158 31.00 27.07 -1.18
CA THR A 158 30.45 28.21 -1.91
C THR A 158 29.45 27.77 -2.98
N ILE A 159 28.17 28.09 -2.81
CA ILE A 159 27.11 27.90 -3.80
C ILE A 159 26.53 29.26 -4.14
N ALA A 160 26.59 29.65 -5.43
CA ALA A 160 26.03 30.91 -5.92
C ALA A 160 26.46 32.14 -5.07
N GLN A 161 27.76 32.25 -4.77
CA GLN A 161 28.35 33.33 -3.93
C GLN A 161 27.87 33.34 -2.48
N THR A 162 27.26 32.25 -2.02
CA THR A 162 26.93 32.04 -0.62
C THR A 162 27.78 30.92 -0.06
N ASP A 163 28.48 31.20 1.02
CA ASP A 163 29.30 30.23 1.72
C ASP A 163 28.46 29.47 2.75
N TYR A 164 28.62 28.15 2.76
CA TYR A 164 27.96 27.25 3.69
C TYR A 164 28.99 26.43 4.46
N GLU A 165 28.87 26.44 5.78
CA GLU A 165 29.73 25.69 6.70
C GLU A 165 29.15 24.30 6.95
N TYR A 166 30.00 23.28 7.08
CA TYR A 166 29.56 21.95 7.51
C TYR A 166 28.93 22.04 8.90
N LEU A 167 27.69 21.53 9.04
CA LEU A 167 26.96 21.52 10.30
C LEU A 167 27.07 20.18 11.00
N HIS A 168 26.36 19.15 10.48
CA HIS A 168 26.36 17.78 11.02
C HIS A 168 25.53 16.80 10.15
N CYS A 169 25.34 15.56 10.61
CA CYS A 169 24.38 14.61 10.04
C CYS A 169 23.73 13.71 11.10
N SER A 170 22.58 13.09 10.77
CA SER A 170 22.03 11.96 11.55
C SER A 170 22.59 10.61 11.08
N ASN A 171 22.45 9.55 11.88
CA ASN A 171 22.93 8.21 11.50
C ASN A 171 22.29 7.66 10.21
N SER A 172 21.01 7.96 9.95
CA SER A 172 20.37 7.57 8.69
C SER A 172 20.92 8.37 7.51
N GLN A 173 21.23 9.65 7.73
CA GLN A 173 21.81 10.53 6.72
C GLN A 173 23.27 10.16 6.41
N LEU A 174 24.05 9.73 7.41
CA LEU A 174 25.40 9.20 7.22
C LEU A 174 25.39 7.97 6.28
N ARG A 175 24.49 7.01 6.52
CA ARG A 175 24.28 5.85 5.62
C ARG A 175 23.81 6.24 4.21
N ASP A 176 23.11 7.36 4.09
CA ASP A 176 22.69 7.92 2.81
C ASP A 176 23.72 8.89 2.22
N ARG A 177 24.88 9.06 2.87
CA ARG A 177 25.96 9.99 2.51
C ARG A 177 25.45 11.41 2.28
N SER A 178 24.67 11.87 3.26
CA SER A 178 24.02 13.15 3.25
C SER A 178 24.35 13.93 4.53
N PHE A 179 24.59 15.22 4.36
CA PHE A 179 25.08 16.11 5.40
C PHE A 179 24.32 17.43 5.39
N TRP A 180 24.22 18.05 6.57
CA TRP A 180 23.72 19.40 6.73
C TRP A 180 24.86 20.40 6.65
N PHE A 181 24.60 21.44 5.89
CA PHE A 181 25.43 22.62 5.77
C PHE A 181 24.60 23.83 6.18
N TYR A 182 25.24 24.85 6.73
CA TYR A 182 24.57 26.03 7.26
C TYR A 182 25.23 27.30 6.74
N LYS A 183 24.41 28.21 6.23
CA LYS A 183 24.81 29.56 5.88
C LYS A 183 24.83 30.40 7.16
N PRO A 184 25.99 30.95 7.57
CA PRO A 184 26.05 31.86 8.71
C PRO A 184 24.99 32.97 8.60
N ASN A 185 24.23 33.13 9.67
CA ASN A 185 23.06 34.01 9.67
C ASN A 185 22.81 34.60 11.06
N ASN A 186 22.58 35.91 11.12
CA ASN A 186 22.32 36.66 12.35
C ASN A 186 23.31 36.37 13.50
N GLY A 187 24.61 36.26 13.17
CA GLY A 187 25.68 35.97 14.14
C GLY A 187 25.78 34.50 14.58
N ASN A 188 24.90 33.62 14.10
CA ASN A 188 25.06 32.18 14.26
C ASN A 188 25.95 31.60 13.16
N THR A 189 26.78 30.64 13.52
CA THR A 189 27.62 29.82 12.63
C THR A 189 27.27 28.35 12.86
N ALA A 190 27.80 27.44 12.05
CA ALA A 190 27.63 26.01 12.30
C ALA A 190 28.19 25.62 13.67
N GLU A 191 29.28 26.26 14.11
CA GLU A 191 29.89 26.03 15.41
C GLU A 191 29.01 26.47 16.57
N THR A 192 28.40 27.67 16.51
CA THR A 192 27.49 28.11 17.58
C THR A 192 26.26 27.21 17.69
N ILE A 193 25.78 26.68 16.55
CA ILE A 193 24.67 25.72 16.54
C ILE A 193 25.09 24.40 17.20
N ARG A 194 26.28 23.86 16.89
CA ARG A 194 26.80 22.64 17.52
C ARG A 194 26.95 22.81 19.04
N GLN A 195 27.44 23.95 19.50
CA GLN A 195 27.54 24.28 20.93
C GLN A 195 26.17 24.36 21.61
N TRP A 196 25.15 24.85 20.89
CA TRP A 196 23.77 24.88 21.39
C TRP A 196 23.12 23.49 21.49
N MET A 197 23.55 22.50 20.70
CA MET A 197 22.93 21.16 20.70
C MET A 197 23.05 20.43 22.03
N GLY A 198 24.10 20.70 22.81
CA GLY A 198 24.36 20.07 24.10
C GLY A 198 25.84 20.15 24.51
N ASN A 199 26.15 19.63 25.69
CA ASN A 199 27.52 19.53 26.19
C ASN A 199 28.15 18.19 25.79
N PHE A 200 29.14 18.25 24.89
CA PHE A 200 29.87 17.09 24.40
C PHE A 200 31.35 17.08 24.83
N ARG A 201 31.76 17.98 25.75
CA ARG A 201 33.18 18.16 26.13
C ARG A 201 33.83 16.93 26.77
N HIS A 202 33.03 16.05 27.35
CA HIS A 202 33.49 14.81 27.98
C HIS A 202 33.41 13.58 27.06
N GLU A 203 33.15 13.80 25.77
CA GLU A 203 33.17 12.73 24.78
C GLU A 203 34.55 12.66 24.13
N TYR A 204 35.18 11.48 24.22
CA TYR A 204 36.49 11.20 23.65
C TYR A 204 36.42 10.19 22.51
N SER A 205 35.23 9.64 22.22
CA SER A 205 35.00 8.79 21.06
C SER A 205 34.30 9.56 19.94
N VAL A 206 34.97 9.71 18.79
CA VAL A 206 34.43 10.44 17.62
C VAL A 206 33.07 9.90 17.18
N SER A 207 32.93 8.57 17.13
CA SER A 207 31.67 7.89 16.77
C SER A 207 30.53 8.21 17.74
N SER A 208 30.82 8.26 19.04
CA SER A 208 29.84 8.63 20.07
C SER A 208 29.50 10.12 20.02
N TYR A 209 30.47 10.98 19.76
CA TYR A 209 30.27 12.42 19.58
C TYR A 209 29.32 12.69 18.42
N VAL A 210 29.63 12.12 17.24
CA VAL A 210 28.79 12.23 16.04
C VAL A 210 27.38 11.68 16.31
N THR A 211 27.27 10.49 16.91
CA THR A 211 25.98 9.84 17.20
C THR A 211 25.15 10.61 18.24
N ARG A 212 25.75 11.25 19.23
CA ARG A 212 25.04 12.03 20.26
C ARG A 212 24.49 13.33 19.67
N MET A 213 25.28 14.05 18.88
CA MET A 213 24.81 15.22 18.15
C MET A 213 23.74 14.89 17.10
N ALA A 214 23.87 13.73 16.43
CA ALA A 214 22.89 13.22 15.46
C ALA A 214 21.46 13.11 16.03
N LEU A 215 21.30 13.00 17.35
CA LEU A 215 19.98 12.93 17.99
C LEU A 215 19.14 14.19 17.74
N CYS A 216 19.76 15.37 17.60
CA CYS A 216 19.10 16.64 17.31
C CYS A 216 18.53 16.74 15.88
N PHE A 217 18.97 15.86 14.97
CA PHE A 217 18.54 15.84 13.57
C PHE A 217 17.45 14.80 13.27
N THR A 218 16.97 14.10 14.30
CA THR A 218 15.84 13.16 14.16
C THR A 218 14.56 13.95 13.89
N GLY A 219 13.81 13.58 12.84
CA GLY A 219 12.51 14.19 12.55
C GLY A 219 11.52 13.94 13.69
N SER A 220 11.03 15.00 14.32
CA SER A 220 10.22 14.92 15.54
C SER A 220 9.19 16.03 15.61
N ILE A 221 8.14 15.85 16.42
CA ILE A 221 7.13 16.88 16.67
C ILE A 221 7.40 17.45 18.06
N LYS A 222 7.64 18.77 18.15
CA LYS A 222 7.79 19.46 19.43
C LYS A 222 6.41 19.61 20.08
N THR A 223 6.33 19.28 21.36
CA THR A 223 5.12 19.46 22.16
C THR A 223 5.24 20.76 22.97
N PHE A 224 5.85 20.69 24.15
CA PHE A 224 6.12 21.83 25.03
C PHE A 224 7.47 21.66 25.71
N THR A 225 7.93 22.72 26.38
CA THR A 225 9.13 22.69 27.20
C THR A 225 8.79 22.17 28.60
N ILE A 226 9.52 21.17 29.05
CA ILE A 226 9.40 20.59 30.40
C ILE A 226 10.24 21.39 31.39
N GLN A 227 9.70 21.64 32.58
CA GLN A 227 10.38 22.26 33.69
C GLN A 227 11.24 21.23 34.43
N GLN A 228 12.56 21.27 34.19
CA GLN A 228 13.50 20.28 34.71
C GLN A 228 13.41 20.04 36.23
N LEU A 229 13.22 21.10 37.04
CA LEU A 229 13.26 21.01 38.50
C LEU A 229 11.97 20.48 39.15
N THR A 230 10.85 20.55 38.43
CA THR A 230 9.50 20.28 38.99
C THR A 230 8.79 19.14 38.29
N GLU A 231 9.09 18.90 37.01
CA GLU A 231 8.39 17.94 36.16
C GLU A 231 9.27 16.72 35.79
N ILE A 232 10.55 16.69 36.17
CA ILE A 232 11.48 15.56 35.91
C ILE A 232 12.00 14.97 37.22
N GLU A 233 11.87 13.66 37.39
CA GLU A 233 12.48 12.91 38.48
C GLU A 233 13.47 11.87 37.91
N GLU A 234 14.69 11.78 38.45
CA GLU A 234 15.62 10.71 38.06
C GLU A 234 15.40 9.47 38.95
N ILE A 235 15.27 8.31 38.33
CA ILE A 235 15.09 7.01 39.01
C ILE A 235 16.19 6.02 38.59
N PRO A 236 16.62 5.11 39.49
CA PRO A 236 17.75 4.22 39.22
C PRO A 236 17.40 3.14 38.19
N ASP A 237 18.35 2.79 37.33
CA ASP A 237 18.20 1.63 36.43
C ASP A 237 18.06 0.31 37.19
N ILE A 238 17.22 -0.59 36.68
CA ILE A 238 17.13 -1.97 37.17
C ILE A 238 18.22 -2.78 36.46
N LYS A 239 19.05 -3.47 37.25
CA LYS A 239 20.18 -4.26 36.74
C LYS A 239 20.08 -5.71 37.20
N THR A 240 20.77 -6.61 36.51
CA THR A 240 21.01 -7.97 37.00
C THR A 240 21.77 -7.96 38.33
N SER A 241 21.69 -9.05 39.10
CA SER A 241 22.37 -9.18 40.40
C SER A 241 23.90 -9.04 40.30
N ASP A 242 24.48 -9.43 39.15
CA ASP A 242 25.90 -9.25 38.83
C ASP A 242 26.23 -7.89 38.20
N GLY A 243 25.22 -7.04 37.96
CA GLY A 243 25.35 -5.73 37.33
C GLY A 243 25.68 -5.76 35.83
N ARG A 244 25.75 -6.94 35.21
CA ARG A 244 26.17 -7.11 33.81
C ARG A 244 25.18 -6.53 32.81
N TYR A 245 23.88 -6.64 33.07
CA TYR A 245 22.83 -6.17 32.16
C TYR A 245 21.92 -5.15 32.83
N VAL A 246 21.50 -4.14 32.05
CA VAL A 246 20.52 -3.13 32.45
C VAL A 246 19.18 -3.51 31.84
N PHE A 247 18.22 -3.87 32.69
CA PHE A 247 16.89 -4.34 32.28
C PHE A 247 15.93 -3.22 31.88
N THR A 248 16.26 -1.97 32.22
CA THR A 248 15.46 -0.77 31.93
C THR A 248 16.14 0.17 30.93
N ASP A 249 17.10 -0.32 30.13
CA ASP A 249 17.84 0.56 29.22
C ASP A 249 16.87 1.27 28.29
N GLY A 250 16.88 2.60 28.31
CA GLY A 250 16.02 3.37 27.41
C GLY A 250 14.57 3.52 27.86
N ILE A 251 14.11 2.97 28.99
CA ILE A 251 12.70 3.04 29.42
C ILE A 251 12.53 3.86 30.72
N GLY A 252 11.64 4.85 30.68
CA GLY A 252 11.22 5.68 31.81
C GLY A 252 9.70 5.68 32.00
N LYS A 253 9.21 6.49 32.93
CA LYS A 253 7.79 6.58 33.29
C LYS A 253 7.20 7.95 32.97
N ILE A 254 5.92 7.98 32.67
CA ILE A 254 5.14 9.22 32.48
C ILE A 254 3.82 9.11 33.24
N SER A 255 3.42 10.18 33.92
CA SER A 255 2.12 10.22 34.58
C SER A 255 1.00 10.43 33.57
N GLU A 256 -0.23 10.00 33.91
CA GLU A 256 -1.37 10.17 33.01
C GLU A 256 -1.69 11.65 32.69
N PRO A 257 -1.66 12.60 33.65
CA PRO A 257 -1.86 14.02 33.33
C PRO A 257 -0.83 14.57 32.34
N MET A 258 0.46 14.24 32.53
CA MET A 258 1.53 14.64 31.60
C MET A 258 1.32 14.00 30.21
N MET A 259 0.91 12.72 30.17
CA MET A 259 0.57 12.02 28.94
C MET A 259 -0.57 12.71 28.17
N ARG A 260 -1.62 13.15 28.87
CA ARG A 260 -2.74 13.88 28.26
C ARG A 260 -2.32 15.24 27.71
N ARG A 261 -1.50 15.98 28.45
CA ARG A 261 -0.93 17.27 27.99
C ARG A 261 -0.10 17.10 26.72
N VAL A 262 0.69 16.02 26.62
CA VAL A 262 1.41 15.65 25.38
C VAL A 262 0.43 15.33 24.25
N PHE A 263 -0.58 14.54 24.54
CA PHE A 263 -1.57 14.11 23.55
C PHE A 263 -2.39 15.27 22.97
N GLU A 264 -2.74 16.26 23.80
CA GLU A 264 -3.37 17.51 23.39
C GLU A 264 -2.44 18.36 22.52
N ALA A 265 -1.16 18.47 22.89
CA ALA A 265 -0.18 19.22 22.11
C ALA A 265 0.10 18.62 20.73
N LEU A 266 -0.13 17.31 20.55
CA LEU A 266 -0.01 16.62 19.27
C LEU A 266 -1.29 16.65 18.41
N ASP A 267 -2.39 17.25 18.90
CA ASP A 267 -3.72 17.25 18.27
C ASP A 267 -4.23 15.85 17.88
N LEU A 268 -3.85 14.83 18.67
CA LEU A 268 -4.23 13.44 18.41
C LEU A 268 -5.66 13.11 18.88
N ASN A 269 -6.26 13.98 19.70
CA ASN A 269 -7.65 13.88 20.16
C ASN A 269 -8.64 13.67 19.00
N GLN A 270 -8.37 14.29 17.84
CA GLN A 270 -9.23 14.21 16.66
C GLN A 270 -8.94 12.97 15.79
N THR A 271 -7.79 12.31 15.99
CA THR A 271 -7.24 11.35 15.02
C THR A 271 -7.29 9.89 15.51
N THR A 272 -7.07 9.63 16.80
CA THR A 272 -6.99 8.25 17.32
C THR A 272 -8.08 7.88 18.32
N GLY A 273 -8.73 8.84 18.98
CA GLY A 273 -9.85 8.58 19.91
C GLY A 273 -9.48 7.92 21.24
N TYR A 274 -8.24 7.46 21.44
CA TYR A 274 -7.74 6.88 22.70
C TYR A 274 -6.36 7.43 23.09
N LEU A 275 -6.09 7.45 24.40
CA LEU A 275 -4.83 7.90 24.99
C LEU A 275 -3.76 6.78 24.86
N PRO A 276 -2.56 7.04 24.29
CA PRO A 276 -1.47 6.07 24.24
C PRO A 276 -0.95 5.71 25.63
N CYS A 277 -0.35 4.52 25.77
CA CYS A 277 0.31 4.10 27.00
C CYS A 277 1.84 4.22 26.92
N ALA A 278 2.43 4.41 25.73
CA ALA A 278 3.86 4.61 25.58
C ALA A 278 4.20 5.67 24.53
N LEU A 279 5.28 6.41 24.77
CA LEU A 279 5.83 7.42 23.87
C LEU A 279 7.31 7.16 23.60
N GLN A 280 7.71 7.17 22.33
CA GLN A 280 9.10 7.30 21.97
C GLN A 280 9.48 8.78 21.88
N ILE A 281 10.44 9.21 22.70
CA ILE A 281 10.76 10.63 22.89
C ILE A 281 12.22 10.98 22.59
N ARG A 282 12.41 12.26 22.30
CA ARG A 282 13.68 12.99 22.41
C ARG A 282 13.44 14.23 23.25
N MET A 283 14.30 14.49 24.22
CA MET A 283 14.22 15.71 25.02
C MET A 283 15.62 16.01 25.53
N ALA A 284 16.18 17.19 25.29
CA ALA A 284 17.56 17.46 25.69
C ALA A 284 18.51 16.34 25.17
N GLY A 285 19.43 15.83 25.99
CA GLY A 285 20.19 14.61 25.70
C GLY A 285 19.50 13.30 26.14
N ILE A 286 18.23 13.33 26.55
CA ILE A 286 17.42 12.17 26.93
C ILE A 286 16.81 11.53 25.67
N LYS A 287 16.98 10.21 25.55
CA LYS A 287 16.42 9.36 24.49
C LYS A 287 15.81 8.10 25.11
N GLY A 288 14.61 7.76 24.70
CA GLY A 288 14.02 6.48 25.08
C GLY A 288 12.52 6.40 24.86
N VAL A 289 11.90 5.45 25.55
CA VAL A 289 10.47 5.30 25.68
C VAL A 289 10.02 5.75 27.08
N LEU A 290 8.92 6.48 27.16
CA LEU A 290 8.21 6.75 28.41
C LEU A 290 6.92 5.94 28.43
N VAL A 291 6.68 5.22 29.52
CA VAL A 291 5.52 4.35 29.70
C VAL A 291 4.60 4.91 30.78
N LYS A 292 3.29 4.92 30.52
CA LYS A 292 2.28 5.39 31.46
C LYS A 292 2.33 4.56 32.74
N ALA A 293 2.50 5.23 33.88
CA ALA A 293 2.67 4.59 35.18
C ALA A 293 1.57 5.07 36.16
N PRO A 294 0.56 4.23 36.47
CA PRO A 294 -0.54 4.60 37.37
C PRO A 294 -0.09 5.05 38.76
N GLU A 295 1.02 4.52 39.27
CA GLU A 295 1.58 4.85 40.59
C GLU A 295 2.06 6.30 40.72
N LEU A 296 2.22 7.03 39.62
CA LEU A 296 2.58 8.45 39.64
C LEU A 296 1.42 9.36 40.04
N GLY A 297 0.19 8.83 40.02
CA GLY A 297 -1.02 9.54 40.41
C GLY A 297 -1.32 10.76 39.54
N LEU A 298 -1.79 11.83 40.18
CA LEU A 298 -2.24 13.07 39.52
C LEU A 298 -1.12 14.11 39.30
N ARG A 299 0.15 13.75 39.55
CA ARG A 299 1.28 14.65 39.34
C ARG A 299 1.54 14.81 37.84
N GLU A 300 1.96 15.99 37.38
CA GLU A 300 2.46 16.18 36.01
C GLU A 300 3.97 15.96 35.97
N VAL A 301 4.40 14.70 35.89
CA VAL A 301 5.83 14.35 35.98
C VAL A 301 6.21 13.25 34.99
N ILE A 302 7.47 13.28 34.59
CA ILE A 302 8.17 12.16 33.95
C ILE A 302 9.28 11.67 34.87
N GLN A 303 9.50 10.35 34.89
CA GLN A 303 10.64 9.76 35.57
C GLN A 303 11.62 9.19 34.55
N VAL A 304 12.85 9.66 34.56
CA VAL A 304 13.90 9.28 33.61
C VAL A 304 14.98 8.46 34.29
N ARG A 305 15.64 7.58 33.53
CA ARG A 305 16.75 6.74 34.02
C ARG A 305 18.09 7.22 33.50
N ARG A 306 19.17 6.88 34.22
CA ARG A 306 20.54 7.22 33.82
C ARG A 306 20.88 6.67 32.43
N SER A 307 20.41 5.46 32.11
CA SER A 307 20.52 4.85 30.79
C SER A 307 19.91 5.70 29.67
N GLN A 308 18.87 6.51 29.93
CA GLN A 308 18.24 7.37 28.91
C GLN A 308 19.03 8.66 28.64
N ILE A 309 19.84 9.12 29.59
CA ILE A 309 20.61 10.37 29.49
C ILE A 309 21.89 10.12 28.69
N LYS A 310 21.92 10.57 27.44
CA LYS A 310 23.07 10.38 26.54
C LYS A 310 24.07 11.54 26.60
N PHE A 311 23.63 12.76 26.90
CA PHE A 311 24.47 13.95 27.12
C PHE A 311 23.70 15.02 27.92
N GLU A 312 24.40 16.03 28.42
CA GLU A 312 23.80 17.14 29.18
C GLU A 312 23.40 18.30 28.25
N CYS A 313 22.33 19.00 28.59
CA CYS A 313 21.82 20.10 27.79
C CYS A 313 20.95 21.04 28.63
N ASP A 314 20.89 22.32 28.25
CA ASP A 314 20.20 23.38 29.01
C ASP A 314 18.73 23.58 28.59
N HIS A 315 18.28 22.90 27.53
CA HIS A 315 16.90 23.01 27.04
C HIS A 315 16.19 21.65 27.01
N TYR A 316 14.95 21.65 27.55
CA TYR A 316 14.13 20.45 27.78
C TYR A 316 12.84 20.49 26.96
N ASP A 317 12.96 20.81 25.67
CA ASP A 317 11.84 20.67 24.75
C ASP A 317 11.50 19.18 24.57
N LEU A 318 10.27 18.78 24.93
CA LEU A 318 9.80 17.42 24.74
C LEU A 318 9.37 17.22 23.29
N GLU A 319 10.04 16.29 22.62
CA GLU A 319 9.80 15.97 21.22
C GLU A 319 9.36 14.51 21.10
N VAL A 320 8.20 14.31 20.48
CA VAL A 320 7.65 12.96 20.26
C VAL A 320 8.07 12.48 18.88
N ILE A 321 8.63 11.27 18.83
CA ILE A 321 8.98 10.57 17.59
C ILE A 321 7.79 9.72 17.15
N ASP A 322 7.27 8.89 18.05
CA ASP A 322 6.15 7.98 17.82
C ASP A 322 5.48 7.60 19.15
N TYR A 323 4.34 6.90 19.08
CA TYR A 323 3.51 6.53 20.23
C TYR A 323 2.84 5.16 20.03
N SER A 324 2.46 4.50 21.13
CA SER A 324 1.80 3.19 21.11
C SER A 324 0.47 3.26 20.35
N LYS A 325 0.33 2.43 19.31
CA LYS A 325 -0.86 2.34 18.46
C LYS A 325 -0.91 0.99 17.71
N PRO A 326 -2.07 0.56 17.19
CA PRO A 326 -2.16 -0.65 16.37
C PRO A 326 -1.30 -0.55 15.11
N CYS A 327 -0.21 -1.32 15.06
CA CYS A 327 0.69 -1.37 13.92
C CYS A 327 0.66 -2.75 13.25
N ASN A 328 0.29 -2.78 11.97
CA ASN A 328 0.24 -4.02 11.18
C ASN A 328 1.60 -4.70 11.13
N LEU A 329 1.61 -6.03 11.25
CA LEU A 329 2.80 -6.83 11.12
C LEU A 329 2.96 -7.36 9.70
N THR A 330 4.18 -7.30 9.18
CA THR A 330 4.53 -7.91 7.89
C THR A 330 5.74 -8.81 8.02
N LEU A 331 5.81 -9.84 7.18
CA LEU A 331 6.98 -10.66 6.97
C LEU A 331 7.99 -9.90 6.12
N ASN A 332 9.27 -10.21 6.33
CA ASN A 332 10.37 -9.79 5.48
C ASN A 332 11.25 -11.01 5.15
N ARG A 333 12.18 -10.87 4.20
CA ARG A 333 13.03 -11.98 3.76
C ARG A 333 13.85 -12.62 4.89
N GLN A 334 14.35 -11.81 5.82
CA GLN A 334 15.11 -12.28 6.97
C GLN A 334 14.24 -13.15 7.88
N VAL A 335 13.11 -12.61 8.37
CA VAL A 335 12.16 -13.33 9.24
C VAL A 335 11.69 -14.64 8.59
N ILE A 336 11.36 -14.63 7.28
CA ILE A 336 10.96 -15.84 6.55
C ILE A 336 12.08 -16.88 6.55
N THR A 337 13.32 -16.46 6.29
CA THR A 337 14.50 -17.35 6.26
C THR A 337 14.72 -18.01 7.61
N LEU A 338 14.58 -17.25 8.70
CA LEU A 338 14.79 -17.75 10.06
C LEU A 338 13.65 -18.67 10.51
N LEU A 339 12.38 -18.28 10.31
CA LEU A 339 11.24 -19.13 10.62
C LEU A 339 11.26 -20.45 9.84
N SER A 340 11.63 -20.40 8.56
CA SER A 340 11.82 -21.61 7.75
C SER A 340 12.95 -22.50 8.31
N SER A 341 14.02 -21.91 8.83
CA SER A 341 15.11 -22.65 9.50
C SER A 341 14.69 -23.25 10.85
N LEU A 342 13.71 -22.64 11.54
CA LEU A 342 13.10 -23.15 12.77
C LEU A 342 11.96 -24.16 12.51
N GLY A 343 11.78 -24.60 11.25
CA GLY A 343 10.85 -25.66 10.88
C GLY A 343 9.42 -25.21 10.56
N VAL A 344 9.16 -23.90 10.43
CA VAL A 344 7.88 -23.41 9.89
C VAL A 344 7.73 -23.89 8.44
N GLN A 345 6.61 -24.54 8.15
CA GLN A 345 6.40 -25.17 6.85
C GLN A 345 6.17 -24.15 5.73
N ASP A 346 6.72 -24.42 4.54
CA ASP A 346 6.55 -23.62 3.33
C ASP A 346 5.07 -23.28 3.04
N ILE A 347 4.16 -24.23 3.31
CA ILE A 347 2.73 -24.08 3.06
C ILE A 347 2.13 -22.89 3.81
N ALA A 348 2.59 -22.62 5.03
CA ALA A 348 2.06 -21.55 5.85
C ALA A 348 2.41 -20.17 5.26
N PHE A 349 3.65 -19.99 4.76
CA PHE A 349 4.05 -18.77 4.06
C PHE A 349 3.34 -18.60 2.72
N LEU A 350 3.21 -19.70 1.97
CA LEU A 350 2.55 -19.71 0.66
C LEU A 350 1.04 -19.43 0.80
N HIS A 351 0.39 -19.92 1.84
CA HIS A 351 -1.01 -19.62 2.15
C HIS A 351 -1.20 -18.12 2.40
N LEU A 352 -0.41 -17.51 3.28
CA LEU A 352 -0.49 -16.08 3.56
C LEU A 352 -0.25 -15.22 2.31
N GLN A 353 0.73 -15.59 1.48
CA GLN A 353 0.98 -14.88 0.23
C GLN A 353 -0.16 -15.06 -0.77
N ASN A 354 -0.67 -16.27 -0.94
CA ASN A 354 -1.76 -16.56 -1.87
C ASN A 354 -3.04 -15.84 -1.46
N GLU A 355 -3.38 -15.82 -0.18
CA GLU A 355 -4.51 -15.07 0.34
C GLU A 355 -4.35 -13.57 0.10
N ALA A 356 -3.18 -13.01 0.41
CA ALA A 356 -2.89 -11.60 0.14
C ALA A 356 -3.06 -11.28 -1.36
N ARG A 357 -2.51 -12.12 -2.25
CA ARG A 357 -2.63 -11.97 -3.70
C ARG A 357 -4.07 -12.07 -4.18
N LEU A 358 -4.81 -13.09 -3.73
CA LEU A 358 -6.21 -13.30 -4.10
C LEU A 358 -7.06 -12.11 -3.69
N ARG A 359 -6.94 -11.63 -2.45
CA ARG A 359 -7.66 -10.43 -1.96
C ARG A 359 -7.36 -9.21 -2.84
N THR A 360 -6.10 -8.98 -3.20
CA THR A 360 -5.72 -7.86 -4.07
C THR A 360 -6.25 -8.04 -5.50
N THR A 361 -6.26 -9.26 -6.05
CA THR A 361 -6.86 -9.54 -7.37
C THR A 361 -8.38 -9.36 -7.36
N MET A 362 -9.06 -9.82 -6.30
CA MET A 362 -10.51 -9.67 -6.16
C MET A 362 -10.93 -8.20 -6.06
N ALA A 363 -10.08 -7.33 -5.52
CA ALA A 363 -10.32 -5.88 -5.49
C ALA A 363 -10.47 -5.25 -6.89
N LEU A 364 -9.98 -5.89 -7.95
CA LEU A 364 -10.18 -5.44 -9.33
C LEU A 364 -11.53 -5.85 -9.93
N LEU A 365 -12.24 -6.76 -9.25
CA LEU A 365 -13.49 -7.38 -9.73
C LEU A 365 -14.69 -7.08 -8.84
N LYS A 366 -14.45 -6.79 -7.55
CA LYS A 366 -15.50 -6.61 -6.55
C LYS A 366 -15.32 -5.31 -5.79
N CYS A 367 -16.39 -4.53 -5.72
CA CYS A 367 -16.39 -3.22 -5.07
C CYS A 367 -16.04 -3.29 -3.57
N ARG A 368 -16.51 -4.29 -2.82
CA ARG A 368 -16.20 -4.42 -1.38
C ARG A 368 -14.70 -4.61 -1.13
N GLU A 369 -14.06 -5.47 -1.90
CA GLU A 369 -12.62 -5.72 -1.84
C GLU A 369 -11.83 -4.52 -2.37
N ALA A 370 -12.36 -3.79 -3.36
CA ALA A 370 -11.81 -2.52 -3.85
C ALA A 370 -11.73 -1.48 -2.73
N ILE A 371 -12.84 -1.27 -2.00
CA ILE A 371 -12.91 -0.37 -0.84
C ILE A 371 -11.88 -0.79 0.20
N SER A 372 -11.81 -2.08 0.53
CA SER A 372 -10.83 -2.57 1.51
C SER A 372 -9.37 -2.36 1.09
N LEU A 373 -9.05 -2.42 -0.21
CA LEU A 373 -7.70 -2.14 -0.72
C LEU A 373 -7.38 -0.65 -0.66
N LEU A 374 -8.37 0.21 -0.92
CA LEU A 374 -8.25 1.67 -0.90
C LEU A 374 -8.52 2.30 0.47
N ASP A 375 -8.77 1.51 1.52
CA ASP A 375 -9.07 1.97 2.89
C ASP A 375 -8.04 2.99 3.44
N LYS A 376 -6.78 2.89 3.00
CA LYS A 376 -5.72 3.83 3.39
C LYS A 376 -5.79 5.19 2.68
N VAL A 377 -6.53 5.29 1.58
CA VAL A 377 -6.71 6.51 0.78
C VAL A 377 -7.79 7.37 1.42
N ARG A 378 -7.40 8.15 2.43
CA ARG A 378 -8.32 8.95 3.26
C ARG A 378 -8.85 10.24 2.61
N PHE A 379 -8.82 10.32 1.28
CA PHE A 379 -9.33 11.48 0.54
C PHE A 379 -10.78 11.32 0.09
N PHE A 380 -11.31 10.09 0.06
CA PHE A 380 -12.64 9.79 -0.43
C PHE A 380 -13.40 8.93 0.57
N GLU A 381 -14.71 9.12 0.66
CA GLU A 381 -15.59 8.27 1.46
C GLU A 381 -16.15 7.15 0.60
N PHE A 382 -15.30 6.16 0.30
CA PHE A 382 -15.61 5.08 -0.64
C PHE A 382 -16.91 4.33 -0.32
N GLU A 383 -17.21 4.08 0.96
CA GLU A 383 -18.48 3.45 1.34
C GLU A 383 -19.70 4.29 0.95
N LYS A 384 -19.66 5.61 1.19
CA LYS A 384 -20.76 6.50 0.79
C LYS A 384 -20.89 6.60 -0.73
N ILE A 385 -19.76 6.63 -1.44
CA ILE A 385 -19.73 6.63 -2.90
C ILE A 385 -20.37 5.35 -3.45
N SER A 386 -19.99 4.19 -2.92
CA SER A 386 -20.55 2.91 -3.32
C SER A 386 -22.05 2.82 -3.02
N ASN A 387 -22.49 3.30 -1.85
CA ASN A 387 -23.90 3.32 -1.45
C ASN A 387 -24.77 4.24 -2.33
N SER A 388 -24.17 5.14 -3.11
CA SER A 388 -24.90 5.96 -4.10
C SER A 388 -25.16 5.27 -5.44
N GLY A 389 -24.69 4.02 -5.60
CA GLY A 389 -24.83 3.24 -6.83
C GLY A 389 -23.65 3.33 -7.80
N ILE A 390 -22.52 3.91 -7.36
CA ILE A 390 -21.28 4.02 -8.15
C ILE A 390 -20.37 2.83 -7.83
N ASP A 391 -20.01 2.04 -8.84
CA ASP A 391 -19.08 0.91 -8.67
C ASP A 391 -17.63 1.36 -8.75
N ILE A 392 -16.93 1.33 -7.60
CA ILE A 392 -15.53 1.74 -7.46
C ILE A 392 -14.58 0.85 -8.28
N SER A 393 -14.95 -0.40 -8.55
CA SER A 393 -14.13 -1.33 -9.33
C SER A 393 -14.15 -1.04 -10.84
N GLN A 394 -15.19 -0.36 -11.32
CA GLN A 394 -15.43 -0.08 -12.74
C GLN A 394 -15.19 1.38 -13.10
N GLU A 395 -15.49 2.30 -12.18
CA GLU A 395 -15.33 3.73 -12.41
C GLU A 395 -13.85 4.06 -12.77
N PRO A 396 -13.58 4.67 -13.94
CA PRO A 396 -12.23 4.84 -14.47
C PRO A 396 -11.20 5.48 -13.53
N PHE A 397 -11.58 6.48 -12.74
CA PHE A 397 -10.66 7.12 -11.80
C PHE A 397 -10.31 6.18 -10.64
N PHE A 398 -11.30 5.63 -9.94
CA PHE A 398 -11.07 4.70 -8.84
C PHE A 398 -10.38 3.42 -9.31
N ARG A 399 -10.70 2.93 -10.51
CA ARG A 399 -10.01 1.82 -11.15
C ARG A 399 -8.53 2.12 -11.35
N SER A 400 -8.16 3.34 -11.72
CA SER A 400 -6.74 3.74 -11.79
C SER A 400 -6.04 3.70 -10.43
N LEU A 401 -6.73 4.10 -9.35
CA LEU A 401 -6.22 3.96 -7.97
C LEU A 401 -6.03 2.48 -7.59
N LEU A 402 -7.00 1.64 -7.93
CA LEU A 402 -6.93 0.19 -7.67
C LEU A 402 -5.77 -0.47 -8.42
N ILE A 403 -5.55 -0.12 -9.68
CA ILE A 403 -4.44 -0.63 -10.47
C ILE A 403 -3.10 -0.20 -9.86
N ALA A 404 -2.95 1.07 -9.48
CA ALA A 404 -1.74 1.57 -8.82
C ALA A 404 -1.46 0.81 -7.51
N ALA A 405 -2.48 0.67 -6.64
CA ALA A 405 -2.39 -0.07 -5.38
C ALA A 405 -2.11 -1.56 -5.59
N TYR A 406 -2.77 -2.18 -6.57
CA TYR A 406 -2.58 -3.59 -6.94
C TYR A 406 -1.13 -3.85 -7.40
N ARG A 407 -0.63 -2.99 -8.30
CA ARG A 407 0.74 -3.09 -8.82
C ARG A 407 1.78 -2.92 -7.73
N ASP A 408 1.61 -1.93 -6.84
CA ASP A 408 2.50 -1.72 -5.70
C ASP A 408 2.50 -2.91 -4.74
N ARG A 409 1.32 -3.50 -4.47
CA ARG A 409 1.21 -4.71 -3.64
C ARG A 409 1.96 -5.89 -4.25
N LEU A 410 1.77 -6.16 -5.54
CA LEU A 410 2.49 -7.23 -6.24
C LEU A 410 4.00 -6.97 -6.27
N ARG A 411 4.43 -5.72 -6.47
CA ARG A 411 5.83 -5.33 -6.43
C ARG A 411 6.44 -5.60 -5.06
N CYS A 412 5.76 -5.21 -3.98
CA CYS A 412 6.18 -5.48 -2.60
C CYS A 412 6.31 -6.98 -2.30
N LEU A 413 5.37 -7.80 -2.79
CA LEU A 413 5.43 -9.26 -2.66
C LEU A 413 6.63 -9.84 -3.42
N LYS A 414 6.85 -9.40 -4.66
CA LYS A 414 7.98 -9.82 -5.51
C LYS A 414 9.34 -9.41 -4.93
N GLN A 415 9.55 -8.11 -4.68
CA GLN A 415 10.86 -7.55 -4.34
C GLN A 415 11.23 -7.67 -2.86
N ARG A 416 10.25 -7.70 -1.95
CA ARG A 416 10.52 -7.65 -0.50
C ARG A 416 9.96 -8.85 0.25
N SER A 417 9.18 -9.71 -0.41
CA SER A 417 8.42 -10.78 0.24
C SER A 417 7.58 -10.24 1.40
N ASN A 418 7.08 -9.01 1.24
CA ASN A 418 6.38 -8.26 2.28
C ASN A 418 4.93 -8.74 2.39
N VAL A 419 4.72 -9.87 3.06
CA VAL A 419 3.40 -10.48 3.27
C VAL A 419 2.84 -10.00 4.61
N SER A 420 1.60 -9.52 4.64
CA SER A 420 0.99 -9.05 5.90
C SER A 420 0.49 -10.24 6.71
N ILE A 421 0.76 -10.23 8.02
CA ILE A 421 0.11 -11.14 8.97
C ILE A 421 -1.29 -10.59 9.26
N PRO A 422 -2.35 -11.43 9.34
CA PRO A 422 -3.68 -10.97 9.69
C PRO A 422 -3.67 -10.21 11.01
N LYS A 423 -4.47 -9.13 11.09
CA LYS A 423 -4.47 -8.22 12.25
C LYS A 423 -4.77 -8.95 13.57
N MET A 424 -5.55 -10.02 13.58
CA MET A 424 -5.83 -10.77 14.82
C MET A 424 -4.69 -11.66 15.30
N TYR A 425 -3.61 -11.82 14.52
CA TYR A 425 -2.53 -12.77 14.81
C TYR A 425 -1.12 -12.15 14.84
N GLY A 426 -1.00 -10.82 14.70
CA GLY A 426 0.31 -10.20 14.78
C GLY A 426 0.30 -8.68 14.73
N ARG A 427 1.26 -8.09 15.45
CA ARG A 427 1.49 -6.64 15.54
C ARG A 427 2.98 -6.33 15.61
N ALA A 428 3.35 -5.17 15.09
CA ALA A 428 4.60 -4.52 15.48
C ALA A 428 4.33 -3.72 16.76
N MET A 429 5.08 -3.93 17.83
CA MET A 429 4.76 -3.40 19.16
C MET A 429 5.98 -2.79 19.83
N PHE A 430 5.80 -1.72 20.61
CA PHE A 430 6.86 -1.28 21.52
C PHE A 430 7.08 -2.34 22.59
N GLY A 431 8.35 -2.64 22.82
CA GLY A 431 8.80 -3.43 23.92
C GLY A 431 8.91 -2.58 25.17
N ILE A 432 8.16 -2.93 26.21
CA ILE A 432 8.16 -2.22 27.48
C ILE A 432 8.47 -3.17 28.63
N ILE A 433 8.77 -2.61 29.81
CA ILE A 433 9.13 -3.38 31.00
C ILE A 433 7.95 -3.50 31.96
N ASP A 434 7.83 -4.66 32.60
CA ASP A 434 6.96 -4.87 33.75
C ASP A 434 7.55 -4.24 35.02
N GLU A 435 7.10 -3.03 35.35
CA GLU A 435 7.46 -2.33 36.58
C GLU A 435 6.86 -2.98 37.85
N SER A 436 5.82 -3.83 37.70
CA SER A 436 5.19 -4.55 38.81
C SER A 436 5.95 -5.83 39.21
N ARG A 437 6.88 -6.30 38.37
CA ARG A 437 7.70 -7.51 38.59
C ARG A 437 6.87 -8.78 38.82
N THR A 438 5.78 -8.89 38.06
CA THR A 438 4.84 -10.02 38.10
C THR A 438 5.12 -11.05 37.03
N LEU A 439 5.70 -10.67 35.88
CA LEU A 439 6.06 -11.59 34.81
C LEU A 439 7.31 -12.40 35.13
N HIS A 440 7.25 -13.71 34.89
CA HIS A 440 8.41 -14.61 35.01
C HIS A 440 9.26 -14.63 33.72
N TYR A 441 10.50 -15.12 33.83
CA TYR A 441 11.34 -15.34 32.65
C TYR A 441 10.65 -16.28 31.66
N GLY A 442 10.60 -15.88 30.38
CA GLY A 442 9.89 -16.61 29.32
C GLY A 442 8.41 -16.21 29.17
N GLU A 443 7.88 -15.39 30.06
CA GLU A 443 6.51 -14.86 29.97
C GLU A 443 6.49 -13.42 29.45
N VAL A 444 5.41 -13.07 28.76
CA VAL A 444 5.10 -11.71 28.28
C VAL A 444 3.63 -11.39 28.51
N PHE A 445 3.30 -10.10 28.62
CA PHE A 445 1.92 -9.62 28.58
C PHE A 445 1.69 -8.86 27.28
N ILE A 446 0.59 -9.18 26.60
CA ILE A 446 0.21 -8.55 25.33
C ILE A 446 -1.29 -8.27 25.36
N GLN A 447 -1.64 -7.00 25.24
CA GLN A 447 -3.00 -6.54 25.01
C GLN A 447 -3.00 -5.62 23.80
N HIS A 448 -3.88 -5.87 22.84
CA HIS A 448 -3.94 -5.05 21.61
C HIS A 448 -5.35 -4.52 21.39
N THR A 449 -5.43 -3.37 20.73
CA THR A 449 -6.72 -2.80 20.33
C THR A 449 -7.32 -3.64 19.20
N SER A 450 -8.60 -3.98 19.31
CA SER A 450 -9.39 -4.74 18.32
C SER A 450 -9.72 -3.87 17.09
N ASN A 451 -10.29 -4.49 16.05
CA ASN A 451 -10.64 -3.79 14.81
C ASN A 451 -11.72 -2.72 14.98
N SER A 452 -12.56 -2.78 16.03
CA SER A 452 -13.58 -1.77 16.34
C SER A 452 -13.00 -0.52 17.02
N GLN A 453 -11.68 -0.50 17.33
CA GLN A 453 -10.96 0.58 18.02
C GLN A 453 -11.47 0.93 19.44
N LEU A 454 -12.53 0.26 19.90
CA LEU A 454 -13.19 0.51 21.19
C LEU A 454 -12.97 -0.61 22.22
N GLU A 455 -12.57 -1.80 21.77
CA GLU A 455 -12.34 -2.97 22.62
C GLU A 455 -10.88 -3.42 22.52
N SER A 456 -10.31 -3.91 23.61
CA SER A 456 -8.96 -4.48 23.63
C SER A 456 -8.99 -5.97 23.96
N GLU A 457 -8.16 -6.75 23.29
CA GLU A 457 -8.07 -8.20 23.46
C GLU A 457 -6.71 -8.57 24.07
N ILE A 458 -6.74 -9.50 25.03
CA ILE A 458 -5.54 -10.06 25.67
C ILE A 458 -5.14 -11.32 24.92
N VAL A 459 -3.86 -11.42 24.55
CA VAL A 459 -3.30 -12.59 23.86
C VAL A 459 -2.85 -13.62 24.89
N LEU A 460 -3.23 -14.87 24.67
CA LEU A 460 -2.83 -16.01 25.51
C LEU A 460 -2.14 -17.10 24.68
N GLY A 461 -1.16 -17.78 25.27
CA GLY A 461 -0.47 -18.90 24.64
C GLY A 461 0.90 -18.52 24.07
N TYR A 462 1.42 -19.32 23.16
CA TYR A 462 2.79 -19.13 22.64
C TYR A 462 2.83 -18.10 21.52
N VAL A 463 3.82 -17.20 21.59
CA VAL A 463 4.02 -16.10 20.65
C VAL A 463 5.47 -16.08 20.16
N ALA A 464 5.67 -15.86 18.86
CA ALA A 464 6.99 -15.67 18.26
C ALA A 464 7.35 -14.18 18.26
N VAL A 465 8.53 -13.87 18.80
CA VAL A 465 9.00 -12.50 19.02
C VAL A 465 10.41 -12.34 18.45
N THR A 466 10.65 -11.27 17.71
CA THR A 466 11.99 -10.88 17.25
C THR A 466 12.10 -9.37 17.08
N LYS A 467 13.32 -8.86 16.92
CA LYS A 467 13.63 -7.48 16.57
C LYS A 467 14.33 -7.45 15.21
N ASN A 468 14.08 -6.41 14.42
CA ASN A 468 14.78 -6.22 13.16
C ASN A 468 15.97 -5.26 13.35
N PRO A 469 17.15 -5.55 12.75
CA PRO A 469 17.47 -6.73 11.94
C PRO A 469 17.63 -8.01 12.81
N CYS A 470 17.18 -9.15 12.28
CA CYS A 470 17.42 -10.49 12.83
C CYS A 470 18.15 -11.33 11.78
N LEU A 471 19.14 -12.12 12.19
CA LEU A 471 20.05 -12.81 11.28
C LEU A 471 20.31 -14.25 11.68
N TYR A 472 20.16 -14.58 12.95
CA TYR A 472 20.35 -15.94 13.45
C TYR A 472 19.01 -16.54 13.89
N PRO A 473 18.72 -17.83 13.63
CA PRO A 473 17.45 -18.42 14.03
C PRO A 473 17.11 -18.27 15.52
N GLY A 474 18.11 -18.29 16.41
CA GLY A 474 17.92 -18.04 17.85
C GLY A 474 17.47 -16.61 18.21
N ASP A 475 17.55 -15.65 17.28
CA ASP A 475 17.03 -14.29 17.46
C ASP A 475 15.48 -14.27 17.52
N ILE A 476 14.83 -15.30 16.95
CA ILE A 476 13.38 -15.49 17.07
C ILE A 476 13.09 -16.34 18.32
N ARG A 477 12.51 -15.70 19.33
CA ARG A 477 12.15 -16.33 20.59
C ARG A 477 10.68 -16.70 20.62
N VAL A 478 10.38 -17.89 21.10
CA VAL A 478 9.01 -18.29 21.44
C VAL A 478 8.79 -18.06 22.93
N LEU A 479 7.86 -17.16 23.25
CA LEU A 479 7.53 -16.73 24.62
C LEU A 479 6.08 -17.10 24.93
N LYS A 480 5.72 -17.15 26.21
CA LYS A 480 4.36 -17.44 26.66
C LYS A 480 3.64 -16.15 27.03
N ALA A 481 2.62 -15.78 26.25
CA ALA A 481 1.71 -14.70 26.59
C ALA A 481 0.74 -15.15 27.70
N VAL A 482 0.70 -14.38 28.79
CA VAL A 482 -0.11 -14.63 29.98
C VAL A 482 -0.93 -13.41 30.35
N ASP A 483 -2.06 -13.61 31.01
CA ASP A 483 -2.88 -12.52 31.54
C ASP A 483 -2.36 -12.04 32.90
N VAL A 484 -2.17 -10.73 33.03
CA VAL A 484 -1.72 -10.07 34.26
C VAL A 484 -2.60 -8.83 34.51
N PRO A 485 -3.55 -8.89 35.46
CA PRO A 485 -4.48 -7.79 35.73
C PRO A 485 -3.84 -6.43 36.02
N HIS A 486 -2.67 -6.43 36.67
CA HIS A 486 -1.95 -5.19 36.98
C HIS A 486 -1.42 -4.46 35.72
N LEU A 487 -1.31 -5.16 34.58
CA LEU A 487 -0.76 -4.64 33.33
C LEU A 487 -1.84 -4.24 32.30
N HIS A 488 -3.13 -4.39 32.62
CA HIS A 488 -4.25 -4.10 31.70
C HIS A 488 -4.34 -2.65 31.21
N HIS A 489 -3.62 -1.73 31.85
CA HIS A 489 -3.51 -0.34 31.44
C HIS A 489 -2.52 -0.09 30.29
N LEU A 490 -1.83 -1.15 29.84
CA LEU A 490 -0.83 -1.14 28.77
C LEU A 490 -1.40 -1.86 27.54
N HIS A 491 -1.53 -1.13 26.44
CA HIS A 491 -2.13 -1.61 25.19
C HIS A 491 -1.26 -1.28 23.98
N ASP A 492 -1.34 -2.12 22.95
CA ASP A 492 -0.53 -2.02 21.72
C ASP A 492 0.99 -1.99 21.97
N CYS A 493 1.40 -2.65 23.06
CA CYS A 493 2.78 -2.87 23.48
C CYS A 493 2.95 -4.33 23.89
N ILE A 494 4.18 -4.83 23.85
CA ILE A 494 4.57 -6.13 24.44
C ILE A 494 5.36 -5.86 25.71
N VAL A 495 4.88 -6.38 26.83
CA VAL A 495 5.51 -6.21 28.14
C VAL A 495 6.41 -7.41 28.44
N PHE A 496 7.66 -7.12 28.79
CA PHE A 496 8.65 -8.12 29.19
C PHE A 496 9.07 -7.92 30.64
N PRO A 497 9.60 -8.96 31.31
CA PRO A 497 10.28 -8.82 32.60
C PRO A 497 11.49 -7.87 32.53
N CYS A 498 12.14 -7.77 31.37
CA CYS A 498 13.29 -6.89 31.11
C CYS A 498 13.32 -6.46 29.63
N ASN A 499 13.61 -5.17 29.33
CA ASN A 499 13.66 -4.71 27.95
C ASN A 499 14.37 -3.36 27.68
N ASP A 500 14.62 -3.07 26.40
CA ASP A 500 15.37 -1.92 25.85
C ASP A 500 14.53 -0.81 25.19
N GLY A 501 13.20 -0.94 25.15
CA GLY A 501 12.31 0.09 24.56
C GLY A 501 12.16 0.02 23.04
N ASP A 502 12.65 -1.03 22.38
CA ASP A 502 12.61 -1.13 20.92
C ASP A 502 11.29 -1.69 20.36
N VAL A 503 11.12 -1.64 19.03
CA VAL A 503 9.94 -2.19 18.36
C VAL A 503 10.18 -3.66 17.99
N TYR A 504 9.27 -4.52 18.43
CA TYR A 504 9.30 -5.96 18.25
C TYR A 504 8.30 -6.41 17.18
N TRP A 505 8.72 -7.40 16.39
CA TRP A 505 7.87 -8.22 15.54
C TRP A 505 7.23 -9.29 16.42
N VAL A 506 5.91 -9.26 16.60
CA VAL A 506 5.19 -10.15 17.55
C VAL A 506 4.06 -10.88 16.81
N CYS A 507 4.18 -12.19 16.66
CA CYS A 507 3.24 -13.03 15.92
C CYS A 507 2.75 -14.19 16.77
N TRP A 508 1.44 -14.44 16.73
CA TRP A 508 0.79 -15.57 17.40
C TRP A 508 -0.15 -16.33 16.46
N LEU A 509 0.13 -16.27 15.15
CA LEU A 509 -0.51 -17.14 14.16
C LEU A 509 0.01 -18.57 14.37
N PRO A 510 -0.83 -19.57 14.68
CA PRO A 510 -0.38 -20.91 15.08
C PRO A 510 0.63 -21.54 14.10
N ASP A 511 0.37 -21.46 12.80
CA ASP A 511 1.25 -22.03 11.77
C ASP A 511 2.56 -21.24 11.55
N MET A 512 2.71 -20.05 12.14
CA MET A 512 3.94 -19.24 12.09
C MET A 512 4.74 -19.29 13.38
N VAL A 513 4.18 -19.80 14.48
CA VAL A 513 4.90 -19.94 15.75
C VAL A 513 5.74 -21.23 15.69
N PRO A 514 7.08 -21.15 15.76
CA PRO A 514 7.91 -22.35 15.74
C PRO A 514 7.62 -23.26 16.93
N ASN A 515 7.75 -24.58 16.73
CA ASN A 515 7.69 -25.54 17.83
C ASN A 515 8.80 -25.27 18.84
N LEU A 516 8.50 -25.43 20.14
CA LEU A 516 9.48 -25.24 21.21
C LEU A 516 10.71 -26.13 21.06
N GLU A 517 10.55 -27.34 20.53
CA GLU A 517 11.65 -28.29 20.27
C GLU A 517 12.65 -27.78 19.21
N ASN A 518 12.22 -26.86 18.35
CA ASN A 518 13.06 -26.27 17.31
C ASN A 518 13.71 -24.95 17.75
N GLN A 519 13.46 -24.47 18.97
CA GLN A 519 14.10 -23.26 19.49
C GLN A 519 15.61 -23.48 19.64
N ILE A 520 16.36 -22.46 19.26
CA ILE A 520 17.82 -22.44 19.33
C ILE A 520 18.23 -21.32 20.27
N GLU A 521 19.31 -21.52 21.02
CA GLU A 521 19.86 -20.50 21.92
C GLU A 521 20.26 -19.24 21.14
N PRO A 522 20.00 -18.04 21.66
CA PRO A 522 20.32 -16.80 20.96
C PRO A 522 21.84 -16.59 20.93
N LEU A 523 22.34 -15.89 19.89
CA LEU A 523 23.73 -15.48 19.87
C LEU A 523 23.96 -14.30 20.81
N ASN A 524 25.15 -14.24 21.41
CA ASN A 524 25.59 -13.06 22.14
C ASN A 524 26.33 -12.11 21.19
N TYR A 525 25.78 -10.91 21.00
CA TYR A 525 26.37 -9.86 20.17
C TYR A 525 27.06 -8.83 21.06
N ASP A 526 28.18 -9.20 21.67
CA ASP A 526 28.94 -8.27 22.52
C ASP A 526 29.41 -7.06 21.71
N THR A 527 29.11 -5.86 22.20
CA THR A 527 29.49 -4.61 21.54
C THR A 527 30.99 -4.40 21.67
N ALA A 528 31.65 -4.06 20.56
CA ALA A 528 33.07 -3.69 20.56
C ALA A 528 33.33 -2.47 21.46
N GLU A 529 34.48 -2.47 22.14
CA GLU A 529 34.92 -1.30 22.90
C GLU A 529 35.11 -0.10 21.99
N LYS A 530 34.72 1.08 22.50
CA LYS A 530 34.81 2.32 21.74
C LYS A 530 36.25 2.74 21.58
N LYS A 531 36.61 3.20 20.38
CA LYS A 531 37.87 3.90 20.17
C LYS A 531 37.83 5.25 20.86
N LEU A 532 38.75 5.49 21.79
CA LEU A 532 38.93 6.74 22.52
C LEU A 532 40.15 7.49 22.00
N LEU A 533 40.03 8.81 21.89
CA LEU A 533 41.14 9.73 21.64
C LEU A 533 41.69 10.26 22.97
N ASP A 534 42.94 10.72 22.94
CA ASP A 534 43.65 11.33 24.07
C ASP A 534 43.44 12.84 24.19
N HIS A 535 42.69 13.43 23.25
CA HIS A 535 42.38 14.86 23.17
C HIS A 535 40.89 15.10 22.91
N ALA A 536 40.47 16.36 23.00
CA ALA A 536 39.10 16.76 22.71
C ALA A 536 38.82 16.66 21.21
N ILE A 537 37.64 16.12 20.85
CA ILE A 537 37.27 15.86 19.46
C ILE A 537 37.18 17.15 18.66
N THR A 538 37.82 17.17 17.49
CA THR A 538 37.83 18.27 16.53
C THR A 538 36.98 17.96 15.29
N ILE A 539 36.73 18.96 14.45
CA ILE A 539 36.07 18.75 13.15
C ILE A 539 36.95 17.92 12.21
N ASP A 540 38.27 17.97 12.35
CA ASP A 540 39.19 17.14 11.58
C ASP A 540 38.98 15.65 11.91
N ASP A 541 38.90 15.30 13.20
CA ASP A 541 38.62 13.93 13.64
C ASP A 541 37.27 13.43 13.11
N VAL A 542 36.26 14.30 13.12
CA VAL A 542 34.93 13.99 12.57
C VAL A 542 35.02 13.76 11.06
N ALA A 543 35.73 14.60 10.32
CA ALA A 543 35.87 14.47 8.88
C ALA A 543 36.53 13.13 8.49
N ASP A 544 37.63 12.78 9.16
CA ASP A 544 38.34 11.53 8.95
C ASP A 544 37.44 10.32 9.28
N PHE A 545 36.74 10.36 10.41
CA PHE A 545 35.79 9.30 10.78
C PHE A 545 34.67 9.13 9.75
N LEU A 546 34.10 10.23 9.22
CA LEU A 546 33.01 10.14 8.24
C LEU A 546 33.49 9.52 6.92
N ILE A 547 34.69 9.86 6.46
CA ILE A 547 35.28 9.28 5.24
C ILE A 547 35.58 7.79 5.46
N ASP A 548 36.24 7.46 6.57
CA ASP A 548 36.55 6.08 6.94
C ASP A 548 35.26 5.26 7.10
N TYR A 549 34.19 5.85 7.64
CA TYR A 549 32.88 5.21 7.67
C TYR A 549 32.33 4.95 6.26
N MET A 550 32.34 5.97 5.38
CA MET A 550 31.81 5.86 4.02
C MET A 550 32.58 4.86 3.15
N ALA A 551 33.90 4.77 3.32
CA ALA A 551 34.75 3.79 2.65
C ALA A 551 34.48 2.36 3.14
N ASN A 552 33.99 2.20 4.38
CA ASN A 552 33.74 0.91 5.02
C ASN A 552 32.24 0.60 5.24
N ASP A 553 31.32 1.28 4.53
CA ASP A 553 29.89 0.99 4.61
C ASP A 553 29.50 -0.17 3.67
N PHE A 554 29.67 -1.41 4.16
CA PHE A 554 29.34 -2.64 3.43
C PHE A 554 28.19 -3.44 4.07
N LEU A 555 27.39 -2.81 4.95
CA LEU A 555 26.26 -3.46 5.62
C LEU A 555 25.29 -4.13 4.63
N GLY A 556 24.95 -3.43 3.55
CA GLY A 556 24.06 -3.95 2.51
C GLY A 556 24.63 -5.16 1.76
N GLU A 557 25.94 -5.19 1.55
CA GLU A 557 26.62 -6.33 0.92
C GLU A 557 26.61 -7.57 1.82
N LEU A 558 26.91 -7.40 3.11
CA LEU A 558 26.91 -8.50 4.08
C LEU A 558 25.50 -9.07 4.28
N CYS A 559 24.48 -8.22 4.41
CA CYS A 559 23.09 -8.68 4.50
C CYS A 559 22.66 -9.49 3.26
N ASN A 560 23.09 -9.07 2.06
CA ASN A 560 22.85 -9.79 0.82
C ASN A 560 23.61 -11.13 0.78
N ALA A 561 24.87 -11.15 1.23
CA ALA A 561 25.67 -12.36 1.35
C ALA A 561 25.02 -13.35 2.33
N HIS A 562 24.56 -12.87 3.49
CA HIS A 562 23.87 -13.66 4.49
C HIS A 562 22.61 -14.32 3.92
N LEU A 563 21.75 -13.57 3.23
CA LEU A 563 20.55 -14.14 2.58
C LEU A 563 20.93 -15.21 1.53
N ALA A 564 21.98 -14.99 0.75
CA ALA A 564 22.42 -15.94 -0.26
C ALA A 564 23.02 -17.23 0.35
N TRP A 565 23.84 -17.10 1.40
CA TRP A 565 24.40 -18.24 2.12
C TRP A 565 23.35 -19.01 2.90
N ALA A 566 22.43 -18.31 3.56
CA ALA A 566 21.32 -18.93 4.26
C ALA A 566 20.38 -19.69 3.30
N ASP A 567 20.29 -19.27 2.03
CA ASP A 567 19.56 -20.01 0.99
C ASP A 567 20.36 -21.23 0.46
N LEU A 568 21.66 -21.09 0.21
CA LEU A 568 22.54 -22.19 -0.26
C LEU A 568 22.72 -23.31 0.78
N GLU A 569 22.95 -22.92 2.02
CA GLU A 569 23.22 -23.81 3.15
C GLU A 569 22.01 -23.77 4.10
N LEU A 570 22.17 -23.20 5.29
CA LEU A 570 21.11 -22.91 6.27
C LEU A 570 21.53 -21.68 7.08
N ALA A 571 20.58 -20.97 7.69
CA ALA A 571 20.89 -19.83 8.56
C ALA A 571 21.68 -20.24 9.83
N THR A 572 21.71 -21.54 10.15
CA THR A 572 22.52 -22.13 11.23
C THR A 572 23.93 -22.53 10.79
N SER A 573 24.31 -22.32 9.52
CA SER A 573 25.65 -22.72 9.07
C SER A 573 26.73 -21.84 9.70
N PRO A 574 27.96 -22.35 9.90
CA PRO A 574 29.06 -21.58 10.52
C PRO A 574 29.31 -20.24 9.81
N ARG A 575 29.19 -20.19 8.48
CA ARG A 575 29.33 -18.96 7.70
C ARG A 575 28.21 -17.95 7.97
N CYS A 576 26.96 -18.41 8.11
CA CYS A 576 25.85 -17.52 8.44
C CYS A 576 25.97 -16.96 9.86
N ILE A 577 26.44 -17.78 10.80
CA ILE A 577 26.72 -17.35 12.18
C ILE A 577 27.82 -16.29 12.20
N GLU A 578 28.92 -16.52 11.49
CA GLU A 578 30.01 -15.55 11.35
C GLU A 578 29.52 -14.24 10.72
N LEU A 579 28.74 -14.33 9.64
CA LEU A 579 28.08 -13.16 9.02
C LEU A 579 27.15 -12.45 9.98
N ALA A 580 26.40 -13.16 10.84
CA ALA A 580 25.52 -12.54 11.82
C ALA A 580 26.31 -11.72 12.85
N HIS A 581 27.44 -12.25 13.36
CA HIS A 581 28.35 -11.49 14.23
C HIS A 581 28.93 -10.26 13.54
N ASP A 582 29.41 -10.42 12.30
CA ASP A 582 30.00 -9.33 11.53
C ASP A 582 28.97 -8.23 11.24
N ILE A 583 27.76 -8.61 10.82
CA ILE A 583 26.69 -7.64 10.54
C ILE A 583 26.29 -6.90 11.83
N ALA A 584 26.15 -7.59 12.96
CA ALA A 584 25.85 -6.95 14.24
C ALA A 584 26.92 -5.91 14.60
N ALA A 585 28.20 -6.27 14.45
CA ALA A 585 29.31 -5.35 14.69
C ALA A 585 29.29 -4.14 13.72
N VAL A 586 28.96 -4.35 12.43
CA VAL A 586 28.85 -3.27 11.44
C VAL A 586 27.66 -2.35 11.72
N VAL A 587 26.54 -2.88 12.23
CA VAL A 587 25.38 -2.05 12.64
C VAL A 587 25.76 -1.10 13.78
N ASP A 588 26.65 -1.54 14.66
CA ASP A 588 27.17 -0.73 15.77
C ASP A 588 28.41 0.10 15.42
N TYR A 589 29.03 -0.10 14.25
CA TYR A 589 30.18 0.68 13.77
C TYR A 589 29.96 2.21 13.86
N PRO A 590 28.81 2.80 13.45
CA PRO A 590 28.55 4.23 13.63
C PRO A 590 28.65 4.71 15.09
N LYS A 591 28.45 3.81 16.06
CA LYS A 591 28.44 4.10 17.51
C LYS A 591 29.77 3.77 18.20
N THR A 592 30.50 2.77 17.71
CA THR A 592 31.76 2.28 18.30
C THR A 592 32.98 2.90 17.64
N GLY A 593 32.90 3.23 16.35
CA GLY A 593 34.02 3.73 15.55
C GLY A 593 35.06 2.68 15.20
N VAL A 594 34.72 1.39 15.37
CA VAL A 594 35.60 0.25 15.06
C VAL A 594 35.06 -0.46 13.84
N ASN A 595 35.84 -0.50 12.75
CA ASN A 595 35.52 -1.33 11.59
C ASN A 595 35.79 -2.80 11.94
N PRO A 596 34.76 -3.67 11.97
CA PRO A 596 34.93 -5.05 12.42
C PRO A 596 35.35 -6.04 11.32
N VAL A 597 35.27 -5.68 10.04
CA VAL A 597 35.51 -6.60 8.91
C VAL A 597 36.56 -6.03 7.97
N ASN A 598 37.64 -6.79 7.76
CA ASN A 598 38.68 -6.45 6.79
C ASN A 598 38.30 -6.89 5.36
N ASP A 599 39.05 -6.38 4.36
CA ASP A 599 38.77 -6.67 2.95
C ASP A 599 38.91 -8.15 2.56
N GLU A 600 39.80 -8.89 3.24
CA GLU A 600 40.00 -10.31 3.00
C GLU A 600 38.76 -11.10 3.42
N LYS A 601 38.31 -10.91 4.65
CA LYS A 601 37.09 -11.51 5.19
C LYS A 601 35.87 -11.12 4.35
N ARG A 602 35.78 -9.86 3.91
CA ARG A 602 34.70 -9.42 3.01
C ARG A 602 34.69 -10.18 1.68
N ARG A 603 35.86 -10.51 1.11
CA ARG A 603 35.95 -11.30 -0.13
C ARG A 603 35.56 -12.75 0.09
N GLU A 604 35.99 -13.35 1.20
CA GLU A 604 35.68 -14.74 1.56
C GLU A 604 34.18 -14.96 1.82
N LEU A 605 33.52 -13.97 2.41
CA LEU A 605 32.11 -14.05 2.76
C LEU A 605 31.16 -13.77 1.58
N LYS A 606 31.66 -13.32 0.41
CA LYS A 606 30.82 -13.13 -0.78
C LYS A 606 30.26 -14.47 -1.28
N ALA A 607 28.94 -14.53 -1.42
CA ALA A 607 28.29 -15.72 -1.96
C ALA A 607 28.72 -15.95 -3.43
N PRO A 608 29.02 -17.21 -3.83
CA PRO A 608 29.48 -17.52 -5.18
C PRO A 608 28.37 -17.31 -6.22
N ARG A 609 27.11 -17.53 -5.81
CA ARG A 609 25.91 -17.36 -6.61
C ARG A 609 24.80 -16.80 -5.72
N TYR A 610 23.87 -16.06 -6.31
CA TYR A 610 22.74 -15.45 -5.63
C TYR A 610 21.42 -16.15 -6.00
N PRO A 611 20.48 -16.32 -5.07
CA PRO A 611 19.17 -16.86 -5.40
C PRO A 611 18.38 -15.92 -6.31
N ASP A 612 17.50 -16.49 -7.13
CA ASP A 612 16.69 -15.81 -8.14
C ASP A 612 15.82 -14.68 -7.59
N PHE A 613 15.35 -14.80 -6.35
CA PHE A 613 14.57 -13.75 -5.69
C PHE A 613 15.36 -12.46 -5.44
N MET A 614 16.70 -12.47 -5.52
CA MET A 614 17.53 -11.27 -5.37
C MET A 614 17.73 -10.48 -6.67
N GLU A 615 17.25 -10.98 -7.81
CA GLU A 615 17.28 -10.30 -9.12
C GLU A 615 18.66 -9.76 -9.53
N LYS A 616 19.74 -10.47 -9.17
CA LYS A 616 21.09 -10.11 -9.61
C LYS A 616 21.30 -10.52 -11.09
N GLU A 617 21.90 -9.64 -11.88
CA GLU A 617 22.08 -9.86 -13.33
C GLU A 617 22.97 -11.08 -13.66
N LEU A 618 24.00 -11.30 -12.85
CA LEU A 618 24.98 -12.39 -13.03
C LEU A 618 24.96 -13.34 -11.83
N ARG A 619 25.34 -14.60 -12.09
CA ARG A 619 25.53 -15.64 -11.07
C ARG A 619 24.28 -16.00 -10.27
N THR A 620 23.10 -16.05 -10.90
CA THR A 620 21.86 -16.45 -10.21
C THR A 620 21.56 -17.95 -10.28
N TYR A 621 20.76 -18.47 -9.33
CA TYR A 621 20.19 -19.83 -9.36
C TYR A 621 18.74 -19.83 -8.87
N ALA A 622 17.91 -20.77 -9.33
CA ALA A 622 16.54 -20.91 -8.86
C ALA A 622 16.52 -21.50 -7.44
N SER A 623 16.19 -20.69 -6.43
CA SER A 623 16.12 -21.15 -5.04
C SER A 623 15.01 -22.19 -4.89
N ARG A 624 15.31 -23.31 -4.21
CA ARG A 624 14.33 -24.37 -3.91
C ARG A 624 13.56 -24.11 -2.61
N LYS A 625 13.99 -23.15 -1.80
CA LYS A 625 13.37 -22.78 -0.53
C LYS A 625 12.14 -21.90 -0.72
N VAL A 626 11.43 -21.64 0.37
CA VAL A 626 10.16 -20.92 0.37
C VAL A 626 10.25 -19.54 -0.30
N LEU A 627 11.33 -18.77 -0.06
CA LEU A 627 11.51 -17.46 -0.68
C LEU A 627 11.57 -17.54 -2.21
N GLY A 628 12.29 -18.51 -2.77
CA GLY A 628 12.31 -18.76 -4.22
C GLY A 628 10.94 -19.11 -4.77
N LYS A 629 10.18 -19.97 -4.07
CA LYS A 629 8.81 -20.34 -4.46
C LYS A 629 7.87 -19.13 -4.44
N MET A 630 7.89 -18.36 -3.36
CA MET A 630 7.12 -17.13 -3.16
C MET A 630 7.43 -16.10 -4.26
N TYR A 631 8.71 -15.85 -4.51
CA TYR A 631 9.17 -14.91 -5.54
C TYR A 631 8.67 -15.29 -6.93
N ARG A 632 8.83 -16.54 -7.35
CA ARG A 632 8.40 -16.98 -8.69
C ARG A 632 6.88 -16.87 -8.87
N GLN A 633 6.10 -17.17 -7.84
CA GLN A 633 4.65 -16.96 -7.86
C GLN A 633 4.27 -15.48 -7.99
N ALA A 634 4.88 -14.61 -7.16
CA ALA A 634 4.62 -13.18 -7.19
C ALA A 634 5.08 -12.53 -8.51
N ARG A 635 6.24 -12.93 -9.02
CA ARG A 635 6.76 -12.50 -10.32
C ARG A 635 5.84 -12.88 -11.47
N CYS A 636 5.33 -14.12 -11.50
CA CYS A 636 4.41 -14.53 -12.54
C CYS A 636 3.14 -13.66 -12.57
N ALA A 637 2.57 -13.34 -11.41
CA ALA A 637 1.41 -12.45 -11.31
C ALA A 637 1.75 -11.01 -11.72
N TYR A 638 2.92 -10.51 -11.32
CA TYR A 638 3.39 -9.18 -11.68
C TYR A 638 3.62 -9.03 -13.19
N ASP A 639 4.35 -9.97 -13.79
CA ASP A 639 4.67 -9.94 -15.22
C ASP A 639 3.40 -10.04 -16.09
N LEU A 640 2.42 -10.86 -15.67
CA LEU A 640 1.12 -10.94 -16.33
C LEU A 640 0.34 -9.62 -16.21
N HIS A 641 0.34 -8.99 -15.03
CA HIS A 641 -0.35 -7.73 -14.84
C HIS A 641 0.22 -6.61 -15.71
N VAL A 642 1.55 -6.48 -15.77
CA VAL A 642 2.21 -5.47 -16.63
C VAL A 642 1.82 -5.66 -18.10
N GLN A 643 1.66 -6.91 -18.55
CA GLN A 643 1.20 -7.20 -19.91
C GLN A 643 -0.28 -6.82 -20.14
N LEU A 644 -1.14 -6.97 -19.13
CA LEU A 644 -2.55 -6.63 -19.21
C LEU A 644 -2.79 -5.12 -19.10
N GLU A 645 -2.03 -4.40 -18.26
CA GLU A 645 -2.08 -2.95 -18.11
C GLU A 645 -1.81 -2.26 -19.46
N TYR A 646 -0.83 -2.74 -20.22
CA TYR A 646 -0.53 -2.28 -21.59
C TYR A 646 -1.70 -2.46 -22.58
N LEU A 647 -2.61 -3.42 -22.32
CA LEU A 647 -3.81 -3.63 -23.14
C LEU A 647 -4.98 -2.75 -22.70
N ASP A 648 -5.07 -2.42 -21.41
CA ASP A 648 -6.13 -1.60 -20.80
C ASP A 648 -5.97 -0.10 -21.13
N GLU A 649 -4.75 0.38 -21.39
CA GLU A 649 -4.45 1.75 -21.85
C GLU A 649 -5.15 2.15 -23.18
N LYS A 650 -5.81 1.19 -23.86
CA LYS A 650 -6.53 1.40 -25.13
C LYS A 650 -8.05 1.42 -25.00
N HIS A 651 -8.61 1.34 -23.78
CA HIS A 651 -10.05 1.40 -23.58
C HIS A 651 -10.55 2.85 -23.67
N PHE A 652 -11.56 3.10 -24.50
CA PHE A 652 -12.25 4.39 -24.54
C PHE A 652 -13.05 4.56 -23.25
N ILE A 653 -12.91 5.73 -22.63
CA ILE A 653 -13.69 6.11 -21.45
C ILE A 653 -14.99 6.72 -21.93
N GLU A 654 -16.11 6.10 -21.58
CA GLU A 654 -17.43 6.67 -21.82
C GLU A 654 -17.86 7.54 -20.63
N ILE A 655 -18.54 8.65 -20.92
CA ILE A 655 -19.10 9.53 -19.89
C ILE A 655 -20.33 8.85 -19.29
N ASP A 656 -20.37 8.74 -17.96
CA ASP A 656 -21.58 8.27 -17.28
C ASP A 656 -22.64 9.38 -17.28
N GLU A 657 -23.60 9.26 -18.20
CA GLU A 657 -24.73 10.20 -18.32
C GLU A 657 -25.53 10.33 -17.02
N THR A 658 -25.52 9.32 -16.14
CA THR A 658 -26.23 9.39 -14.87
C THR A 658 -25.62 10.41 -13.90
N LEU A 659 -24.36 10.79 -14.10
CA LEU A 659 -23.67 11.82 -13.32
C LEU A 659 -23.85 13.23 -13.91
N LEU A 660 -24.56 13.36 -15.04
CA LEU A 660 -24.87 14.64 -15.66
C LEU A 660 -26.17 15.24 -15.10
N PHE A 661 -26.15 16.52 -14.75
CA PHE A 661 -27.32 17.23 -14.23
C PHE A 661 -27.80 18.31 -15.20
N ASP A 662 -29.10 18.35 -15.48
CA ASP A 662 -29.69 19.26 -16.47
C ASP A 662 -29.28 20.73 -16.27
N GLY A 663 -28.71 21.33 -17.33
CA GLY A 663 -28.24 22.71 -17.33
C GLY A 663 -26.82 22.88 -16.76
N PHE A 664 -26.00 21.82 -16.74
CA PHE A 664 -24.58 21.91 -16.38
C PHE A 664 -23.76 22.71 -17.40
N GLU A 665 -24.23 22.81 -18.64
CA GLU A 665 -23.56 23.44 -19.77
C GLU A 665 -23.20 24.90 -19.50
N ILE A 666 -24.00 25.59 -18.67
CA ILE A 666 -23.77 26.98 -18.27
C ILE A 666 -22.48 27.18 -17.46
N TYR A 667 -21.93 26.11 -16.88
CA TYR A 667 -20.72 26.13 -16.05
C TYR A 667 -19.48 25.58 -16.77
N LEU A 668 -19.57 25.19 -18.05
CA LEU A 668 -18.45 24.56 -18.77
C LEU A 668 -17.21 25.44 -18.87
N ASP A 669 -17.35 26.72 -19.21
CA ASP A 669 -16.21 27.65 -19.32
C ASP A 669 -15.51 27.86 -17.96
N ASP A 670 -16.28 27.95 -16.88
CA ASP A 670 -15.73 28.03 -15.52
C ASP A 670 -15.04 26.72 -15.13
N ALA A 671 -15.68 25.58 -15.40
CA ALA A 671 -15.14 24.25 -15.15
C ALA A 671 -13.82 24.03 -15.90
N LYS A 672 -13.72 24.40 -17.18
CA LYS A 672 -12.50 24.28 -17.99
C LYS A 672 -11.35 25.11 -17.42
N ARG A 673 -11.61 26.35 -17.01
CA ARG A 673 -10.61 27.20 -16.35
C ARG A 673 -10.13 26.62 -15.02
N GLN A 674 -11.05 26.15 -14.18
CA GLN A 674 -10.71 25.54 -12.88
C GLN A 674 -9.97 24.21 -13.04
N TYR A 675 -10.36 23.41 -14.02
CA TYR A 675 -9.68 22.16 -14.39
C TYR A 675 -8.22 22.41 -14.77
N HIS A 676 -7.95 23.39 -15.66
CA HIS A 676 -6.59 23.74 -16.01
C HIS A 676 -5.76 24.22 -14.82
N LEU A 677 -6.33 25.04 -13.94
CA LEU A 677 -5.65 25.47 -12.70
C LEU A 677 -5.34 24.27 -11.79
N TYR A 678 -6.29 23.36 -11.62
CA TYR A 678 -6.09 22.15 -10.83
C TYR A 678 -5.01 21.24 -11.41
N CYS A 679 -5.07 20.91 -12.71
CA CYS A 679 -4.08 20.08 -13.39
C CYS A 679 -2.68 20.69 -13.31
N ASN A 680 -2.57 22.03 -13.45
CA ASN A 680 -1.32 22.74 -13.24
C ASN A 680 -0.77 22.54 -11.82
N LYS A 681 -1.60 22.72 -10.79
CA LYS A 681 -1.18 22.54 -9.38
C LYS A 681 -0.80 21.09 -9.09
N LEU A 682 -1.58 20.13 -9.58
CA LEU A 682 -1.33 18.70 -9.45
C LEU A 682 -0.01 18.28 -10.13
N GLN A 683 0.23 18.75 -11.36
CA GLN A 683 1.48 18.48 -12.08
C GLN A 683 2.69 18.91 -11.25
N GLN A 684 2.63 20.06 -10.60
CA GLN A 684 3.76 20.53 -9.79
C GLN A 684 4.01 19.66 -8.55
N ILE A 685 2.96 19.07 -7.95
CA ILE A 685 3.10 18.08 -6.87
C ILE A 685 3.76 16.82 -7.44
N LEU A 686 3.23 16.29 -8.55
CA LEU A 686 3.80 15.11 -9.21
C LEU A 686 5.28 15.32 -9.57
N ASP A 687 5.64 16.51 -10.05
CA ASP A 687 7.01 16.86 -10.40
C ASP A 687 7.92 16.97 -9.18
N LEU A 688 7.46 17.64 -8.12
CA LEU A 688 8.24 17.83 -6.89
C LEU A 688 8.61 16.48 -6.25
N TYR A 689 7.64 15.57 -6.23
CA TYR A 689 7.77 14.25 -5.63
C TYR A 689 7.99 13.16 -6.67
N ASP A 690 8.42 13.49 -7.89
CA ASP A 690 8.61 12.61 -9.05
C ASP A 690 7.62 11.41 -9.13
N TYR A 691 6.31 11.66 -9.00
CA TYR A 691 5.26 10.67 -9.30
C TYR A 691 4.91 10.71 -10.78
N SER A 692 4.57 9.56 -11.36
CA SER A 692 4.24 9.47 -12.79
C SER A 692 2.75 9.70 -13.06
N THR A 693 1.87 9.33 -12.11
CA THR A 693 0.43 9.47 -12.27
C THR A 693 -0.24 10.03 -11.02
N GLU A 694 -1.43 10.61 -11.17
CA GLU A 694 -2.25 11.03 -10.03
C GLU A 694 -2.61 9.85 -9.12
N ALA A 695 -2.79 8.66 -9.68
CA ALA A 695 -3.15 7.48 -8.93
C ALA A 695 -2.04 7.05 -7.97
N GLU A 696 -0.78 7.07 -8.40
CA GLU A 696 0.38 6.78 -7.54
C GLU A 696 0.50 7.79 -6.39
N LEU A 697 0.31 9.08 -6.67
CA LEU A 697 0.34 10.14 -5.65
C LEU A 697 -0.76 9.94 -4.59
N ILE A 698 -2.00 9.74 -5.04
CA ILE A 698 -3.19 9.64 -4.18
C ILE A 698 -3.16 8.36 -3.34
N THR A 699 -2.66 7.26 -3.90
CA THR A 699 -2.49 5.99 -3.18
C THR A 699 -1.25 5.97 -2.28
N GLY A 700 -0.29 6.87 -2.50
CA GLY A 700 1.02 6.87 -1.83
C GLY A 700 1.94 5.73 -2.29
N CYS A 701 1.65 5.09 -3.42
CA CYS A 701 2.43 3.98 -3.97
C CYS A 701 3.74 4.46 -4.60
N GLN A 702 4.83 3.69 -4.49
CA GLN A 702 6.12 4.15 -5.01
C GLN A 702 6.13 4.26 -6.55
N PRO A 703 6.72 5.31 -7.15
CA PRO A 703 6.85 5.42 -8.61
C PRO A 703 7.75 4.33 -9.20
N LEU A 704 7.57 4.04 -10.50
CA LEU A 704 8.22 2.93 -11.22
C LEU A 704 9.74 3.06 -11.43
N PHE A 705 10.26 4.29 -11.55
CA PHE A 705 11.57 4.54 -12.17
C PHE A 705 12.61 5.16 -11.23
N ILE A 706 12.43 5.05 -9.92
CA ILE A 706 13.28 5.74 -8.95
C ILE A 706 13.86 4.76 -7.94
N ASP A 707 15.16 4.93 -7.73
CA ASP A 707 16.00 4.19 -6.80
C ASP A 707 15.34 4.07 -5.41
N GLU A 708 15.47 2.89 -4.80
CA GLU A 708 14.59 2.34 -3.74
C GLU A 708 14.51 3.17 -2.44
N LYS A 709 15.30 4.25 -2.31
CA LYS A 709 15.46 5.05 -1.09
C LYS A 709 14.67 6.37 -1.15
N ARG A 710 13.34 6.28 -1.24
CA ARG A 710 12.49 7.39 -0.73
C ARG A 710 12.30 7.22 0.77
N SER A 711 12.50 8.30 1.54
CA SER A 711 12.02 8.33 2.92
C SER A 711 10.49 8.25 2.89
N TYR A 712 9.89 7.46 3.77
CA TYR A 712 8.43 7.43 4.00
C TYR A 712 7.85 8.84 4.16
N ASP A 713 8.64 9.76 4.73
CA ASP A 713 8.29 11.17 4.87
C ASP A 713 7.87 11.85 3.55
N ALA A 714 8.45 11.48 2.40
CA ALA A 714 8.14 12.13 1.14
C ALA A 714 6.74 11.77 0.61
N ALA A 715 6.27 10.55 0.86
CA ALA A 715 4.92 10.13 0.47
C ALA A 715 3.87 10.80 1.36
N ASP A 716 4.13 10.91 2.66
CA ASP A 716 3.24 11.57 3.61
C ASP A 716 3.07 13.06 3.29
N VAL A 717 4.16 13.79 2.99
CA VAL A 717 4.04 15.21 2.61
C VAL A 717 3.34 15.37 1.28
N ALA A 718 3.64 14.51 0.29
CA ALA A 718 2.95 14.55 -1.00
C ALA A 718 1.44 14.35 -0.85
N GLY A 719 1.03 13.42 0.03
CA GLY A 719 -0.37 13.22 0.39
C GLY A 719 -0.99 14.42 1.10
N GLN A 720 -0.24 15.11 1.97
CA GLN A 720 -0.71 16.33 2.64
C GLN A 720 -0.84 17.52 1.67
N ASP A 721 0.09 17.67 0.73
CA ASP A 721 0.01 18.65 -0.35
C ASP A 721 -1.21 18.36 -1.23
N PHE A 722 -1.44 17.10 -1.61
CA PHE A 722 -2.65 16.72 -2.32
C PHE A 722 -3.93 17.02 -1.51
N LYS A 723 -3.94 16.73 -0.20
CA LYS A 723 -5.05 17.09 0.71
C LYS A 723 -5.35 18.58 0.66
N ARG A 724 -4.31 19.40 0.68
CA ARG A 724 -4.42 20.86 0.61
C ARG A 724 -4.96 21.30 -0.74
N LEU A 725 -4.42 20.78 -1.84
CA LEU A 725 -4.91 21.07 -3.20
C LEU A 725 -6.42 20.77 -3.29
N ARG A 726 -6.84 19.58 -2.83
CA ARG A 726 -8.25 19.20 -2.73
C ARG A 726 -9.05 20.20 -1.91
N THR A 727 -8.56 20.58 -0.73
CA THR A 727 -9.27 21.49 0.19
C THR A 727 -9.42 22.89 -0.41
N ASP A 728 -8.36 23.43 -1.01
CA ASP A 728 -8.36 24.76 -1.62
C ASP A 728 -9.26 24.81 -2.85
N THR A 729 -9.16 23.82 -3.75
CA THR A 729 -10.04 23.73 -4.93
C THR A 729 -11.50 23.50 -4.52
N ARG A 730 -11.77 22.67 -3.49
CA ARG A 730 -13.13 22.53 -2.95
C ARG A 730 -13.66 23.85 -2.38
N ARG A 731 -12.81 24.61 -1.67
CA ARG A 731 -13.18 25.92 -1.11
C ARG A 731 -13.49 26.93 -2.22
N GLU A 732 -12.69 26.97 -3.28
CA GLU A 732 -12.93 27.82 -4.46
C GLU A 732 -14.28 27.52 -5.12
N PHE A 733 -14.63 26.23 -5.27
CA PHE A 733 -15.95 25.80 -5.74
C PHE A 733 -17.09 26.35 -4.85
N LEU A 734 -16.96 26.19 -3.53
CA LEU A 734 -18.02 26.55 -2.57
C LEU A 734 -18.14 28.06 -2.34
N ASN A 735 -17.05 28.81 -2.44
CA ASN A 735 -17.00 30.26 -2.18
C ASN A 735 -17.95 31.07 -3.08
N GLU A 736 -18.23 30.58 -4.28
CA GLU A 736 -19.21 31.18 -5.20
C GLU A 736 -20.64 31.16 -4.60
N PHE A 737 -20.95 30.15 -3.80
CA PHE A 737 -22.25 29.92 -3.19
C PHE A 737 -22.35 30.42 -1.73
N ILE A 738 -21.21 30.58 -1.05
CA ILE A 738 -21.12 31.04 0.36
C ILE A 738 -21.45 32.55 0.52
N ARG A 739 -21.46 33.35 -0.56
CA ARG A 739 -21.78 34.78 -0.49
C ARG A 739 -23.21 35.12 -0.03
N TYR A 740 -24.07 34.12 0.19
CA TYR A 740 -25.48 34.32 0.56
C TYR A 740 -25.85 34.05 2.03
N ASN A 741 -24.93 33.57 2.90
CA ASN A 741 -25.25 33.33 4.32
C ASN A 741 -24.34 34.10 5.30
N ASP A 742 -24.98 34.48 6.40
CA ASP A 742 -24.63 35.55 7.33
C ASP A 742 -23.28 35.39 8.05
N LYS A 743 -22.67 36.52 8.45
CA LYS A 743 -21.32 36.61 9.04
C LYS A 743 -21.13 35.78 10.33
N GLN A 744 -22.20 35.25 10.92
CA GLN A 744 -22.16 34.43 12.14
C GLN A 744 -21.79 32.96 11.91
N GLN A 745 -21.96 32.40 10.71
CA GLN A 745 -21.63 31.00 10.40
C GLN A 745 -20.11 30.78 10.21
N ARG A 746 -19.40 31.80 9.71
CA ARG A 746 -17.94 31.80 9.45
C ARG A 746 -17.05 31.50 10.67
N LYS A 747 -17.58 31.59 11.90
CA LYS A 747 -16.84 31.25 13.14
C LYS A 747 -17.05 29.81 13.61
N ARG A 748 -18.14 29.14 13.19
CA ARG A 748 -18.41 27.72 13.51
C ARG A 748 -17.90 26.76 12.43
N ASP A 749 -17.76 27.23 11.19
CA ASP A 749 -17.43 26.40 10.02
C ASP A 749 -15.93 26.23 9.72
N ARG A 750 -15.03 26.68 10.62
CA ARG A 750 -13.57 26.52 10.40
C ARG A 750 -13.07 25.08 10.58
N ASP A 751 -13.83 24.25 11.30
CA ASP A 751 -13.35 22.93 11.79
C ASP A 751 -14.18 21.72 11.28
N ARG A 752 -15.08 21.88 10.30
CA ARG A 752 -15.82 20.74 9.72
C ARG A 752 -15.63 20.67 8.21
N ASP A 753 -15.30 19.48 7.71
CA ASP A 753 -15.29 19.16 6.29
C ASP A 753 -16.66 19.53 5.67
N ILE A 754 -16.66 20.57 4.83
CA ILE A 754 -17.87 21.16 4.24
C ILE A 754 -18.47 20.14 3.26
N THR A 755 -19.46 19.41 3.75
CA THR A 755 -20.27 18.36 3.08
C THR A 755 -21.68 18.85 2.74
N LEU A 756 -21.89 20.18 2.72
CA LEU A 756 -23.23 20.76 2.70
C LEU A 756 -23.68 21.11 1.28
N ILE A 757 -24.53 20.25 0.73
CA ILE A 757 -25.55 20.69 -0.23
C ILE A 757 -26.38 21.76 0.48
N SER A 758 -26.56 22.91 -0.16
CA SER A 758 -27.34 23.99 0.43
C SER A 758 -28.77 23.53 0.73
N SER A 759 -29.32 23.97 1.87
CA SER A 759 -30.76 23.80 2.15
C SER A 759 -31.63 24.63 1.20
N ASP A 760 -31.07 25.68 0.58
CA ASP A 760 -31.73 26.44 -0.47
C ASP A 760 -31.71 25.64 -1.77
N PHE A 761 -32.90 25.28 -2.26
CA PHE A 761 -33.10 24.51 -3.49
C PHE A 761 -32.43 25.12 -4.73
N ASN A 762 -32.45 26.45 -4.88
CA ASN A 762 -31.86 27.12 -6.03
C ASN A 762 -30.34 27.07 -5.98
N ILE A 763 -29.76 27.23 -4.79
CA ILE A 763 -28.32 27.13 -4.60
C ILE A 763 -27.88 25.68 -4.77
N ALA A 764 -28.60 24.72 -4.20
CA ALA A 764 -28.35 23.29 -4.37
C ALA A 764 -28.38 22.89 -5.84
N ARG A 765 -29.39 23.33 -6.62
CA ARG A 765 -29.46 23.07 -8.06
C ARG A 765 -28.22 23.56 -8.80
N LYS A 766 -27.77 24.80 -8.52
CA LYS A 766 -26.56 25.37 -9.13
C LYS A 766 -25.29 24.61 -8.73
N GLN A 767 -25.19 24.18 -7.47
CA GLN A 767 -24.08 23.34 -7.00
C GLN A 767 -24.01 22.02 -7.80
N LEU A 768 -25.15 21.34 -8.02
CA LEU A 768 -25.19 20.09 -8.78
C LEU A 768 -24.87 20.30 -10.28
N GLN A 769 -25.40 21.36 -10.90
CA GLN A 769 -25.06 21.74 -12.28
C GLN A 769 -23.55 21.98 -12.43
N LYS A 770 -22.94 22.71 -11.49
CA LYS A 770 -21.50 22.98 -11.53
C LYS A 770 -20.66 21.72 -11.30
N ALA A 771 -21.03 20.86 -10.35
CA ALA A 771 -20.35 19.59 -10.11
C ALA A 771 -20.42 18.66 -11.32
N SER A 772 -21.57 18.59 -11.99
CA SER A 772 -21.74 17.87 -13.25
C SER A 772 -20.85 18.42 -14.38
N ALA A 773 -20.69 19.74 -14.47
CA ALA A 773 -19.79 20.36 -15.45
C ALA A 773 -18.32 20.01 -15.18
N TRP A 774 -17.91 19.94 -13.91
CA TRP A 774 -16.56 19.50 -13.52
C TRP A 774 -16.31 18.04 -13.89
N TYR A 775 -17.30 17.16 -13.68
CA TYR A 775 -17.24 15.77 -14.14
C TYR A 775 -17.10 15.67 -15.65
N TYR A 776 -17.97 16.37 -16.40
CA TYR A 776 -17.93 16.37 -17.86
C TYR A 776 -16.57 16.79 -18.40
N ILE A 777 -16.01 17.92 -17.94
CA ILE A 777 -14.70 18.41 -18.40
C ILE A 777 -13.56 17.43 -18.08
N ALA A 778 -13.56 16.81 -16.89
CA ALA A 778 -12.50 15.87 -16.50
C ALA A 778 -12.52 14.56 -17.30
N TYR A 779 -13.67 14.18 -17.87
CA TYR A 779 -13.86 12.93 -18.62
C TYR A 779 -13.96 13.12 -20.13
N THR A 780 -14.06 14.37 -20.60
CA THR A 780 -14.09 14.66 -22.04
C THR A 780 -12.66 14.75 -22.57
N GLU A 781 -12.34 13.92 -23.56
CA GLU A 781 -11.10 14.01 -24.31
C GLU A 781 -11.20 15.10 -25.39
N GLU A 782 -11.21 16.38 -25.00
CA GLU A 782 -10.93 17.42 -25.98
C GLU A 782 -9.43 17.35 -26.36
N ASN A 783 -9.15 17.19 -27.65
CA ASN A 783 -7.84 17.45 -28.24
C ASN A 783 -7.60 18.97 -28.23
N ASP A 784 -7.43 19.55 -27.04
CA ASP A 784 -6.89 20.91 -26.95
C ASP A 784 -5.41 20.84 -27.35
N ASP A 785 -4.98 21.73 -28.24
CA ASP A 785 -3.60 21.90 -28.75
C ASP A 785 -2.54 22.15 -27.64
N HIS A 786 -2.94 22.13 -26.36
CA HIS A 786 -2.08 22.19 -25.19
C HIS A 786 -1.61 20.78 -24.77
N GLU A 787 -0.81 20.13 -25.62
CA GLU A 787 -0.21 18.78 -25.41
C GLU A 787 0.66 18.62 -24.13
N GLN A 788 0.73 19.61 -23.23
CA GLN A 788 1.70 19.66 -22.13
C GLN A 788 1.12 19.44 -20.72
N LEU A 789 -0.20 19.41 -20.53
CA LEU A 789 -0.80 19.26 -19.19
C LEU A 789 -1.29 17.84 -18.93
N ILE A 790 -1.08 17.35 -17.70
CA ILE A 790 -1.65 16.07 -17.27
C ILE A 790 -3.18 16.13 -17.29
N LYS A 791 -3.79 15.11 -17.88
CA LYS A 791 -5.23 14.86 -17.78
C LYS A 791 -5.51 14.18 -16.44
N SER A 792 -6.42 14.73 -15.64
CA SER A 792 -6.62 14.32 -14.26
C SER A 792 -8.10 14.13 -13.93
N LYS A 793 -8.49 12.90 -13.63
CA LYS A 793 -9.88 12.57 -13.31
C LYS A 793 -10.22 12.87 -11.86
N SER A 794 -9.22 12.96 -10.97
CA SER A 794 -9.44 13.30 -9.56
C SER A 794 -10.15 14.65 -9.38
N PHE A 795 -10.06 15.57 -10.34
CA PHE A 795 -10.76 16.86 -10.32
C PHE A 795 -12.27 16.72 -10.12
N ALA A 796 -12.92 15.78 -10.82
CA ALA A 796 -14.35 15.54 -10.70
C ALA A 796 -14.71 15.03 -9.29
N TRP A 797 -13.93 14.07 -8.81
CA TRP A 797 -14.13 13.41 -7.51
C TRP A 797 -13.75 14.27 -6.32
N LEU A 798 -13.16 15.45 -6.55
CA LEU A 798 -13.12 16.48 -5.52
C LEU A 798 -14.53 16.84 -5.04
N MET A 799 -15.58 16.65 -5.85
CA MET A 799 -17.00 16.89 -5.55
C MET A 799 -17.81 15.58 -5.42
N TRP A 800 -17.19 14.51 -4.93
CA TRP A 800 -17.83 13.19 -4.83
C TRP A 800 -19.21 13.23 -4.16
N ASP A 801 -19.41 14.08 -3.16
CA ASP A 801 -20.65 14.26 -2.41
C ASP A 801 -21.80 14.78 -3.30
N PHE A 802 -21.53 15.77 -4.14
CA PHE A 802 -22.50 16.29 -5.09
C PHE A 802 -22.80 15.28 -6.21
N LEU A 803 -21.78 14.55 -6.70
CA LEU A 803 -21.95 13.52 -7.72
C LEU A 803 -22.80 12.34 -7.20
N CYS A 804 -22.59 11.92 -5.95
CA CYS A 804 -23.40 10.90 -5.28
C CYS A 804 -24.87 11.32 -5.17
N GLU A 805 -25.15 12.61 -4.88
CA GLU A 805 -26.52 13.13 -4.86
C GLU A 805 -27.16 13.11 -6.25
N ILE A 806 -26.42 13.48 -7.32
CA ILE A 806 -26.92 13.43 -8.70
C ILE A 806 -27.32 11.99 -9.04
N ARG A 807 -26.42 11.03 -8.78
CA ARG A 807 -26.66 9.60 -9.01
C ARG A 807 -27.88 9.11 -8.22
N SER A 808 -27.92 9.38 -6.92
CA SER A 808 -29.02 8.98 -6.03
C SER A 808 -30.38 9.54 -6.48
N ARG A 809 -30.41 10.78 -6.99
CA ARG A 809 -31.65 11.38 -7.54
C ARG A 809 -32.14 10.66 -8.78
N LYS A 810 -31.23 10.32 -9.71
CA LYS A 810 -31.62 9.58 -10.92
C LYS A 810 -32.05 8.16 -10.60
N GLU A 811 -31.39 7.48 -9.66
CA GLU A 811 -31.85 6.17 -9.19
C GLU A 811 -33.23 6.25 -8.53
N ARG A 812 -33.49 7.26 -7.69
CA ARG A 812 -34.85 7.51 -7.16
C ARG A 812 -35.87 7.75 -8.25
N ILE A 813 -35.55 8.52 -9.29
CA ILE A 813 -36.43 8.77 -10.45
C ILE A 813 -36.66 7.48 -11.24
N HIS A 814 -35.65 6.62 -11.41
CA HIS A 814 -35.79 5.30 -12.02
C HIS A 814 -36.62 4.33 -11.17
N HIS A 815 -36.47 4.34 -9.85
CA HIS A 815 -37.30 3.55 -8.94
C HIS A 815 -38.74 4.07 -8.87
N LEU A 816 -38.95 5.39 -8.89
CA LEU A 816 -40.27 6.03 -8.97
C LEU A 816 -40.92 5.77 -10.31
N SER A 817 -40.20 5.85 -11.43
CA SER A 817 -40.74 5.53 -12.75
C SER A 817 -41.05 4.05 -12.88
N SER A 818 -40.20 3.16 -12.35
CA SER A 818 -40.46 1.71 -12.28
C SER A 818 -41.67 1.37 -11.39
N ARG A 819 -41.83 2.02 -10.23
CA ARG A 819 -43.05 1.91 -9.40
C ARG A 819 -44.28 2.48 -10.09
N THR A 820 -44.16 3.63 -10.76
CA THR A 820 -45.26 4.27 -11.49
C THR A 820 -45.67 3.44 -12.70
N ILE A 821 -44.71 2.81 -13.39
CA ILE A 821 -44.94 1.84 -14.47
C ILE A 821 -45.59 0.57 -13.89
N SER A 822 -45.14 0.08 -12.74
CA SER A 822 -45.74 -1.05 -12.03
C SER A 822 -47.17 -0.76 -11.56
N GLU A 823 -47.45 0.44 -11.05
CA GLU A 823 -48.77 0.90 -10.62
C GLU A 823 -49.69 1.22 -11.81
N ALA A 824 -49.16 1.79 -12.90
CA ALA A 824 -49.87 1.97 -14.16
C ALA A 824 -50.19 0.62 -14.81
N LEU A 825 -49.27 -0.36 -14.75
CA LEU A 825 -49.50 -1.74 -15.19
C LEU A 825 -50.53 -2.43 -14.30
N LYS A 826 -50.49 -2.26 -12.98
CA LYS A 826 -51.52 -2.76 -12.05
C LYS A 826 -52.88 -2.11 -12.32
N SER A 827 -52.94 -0.80 -12.52
CA SER A 827 -54.16 -0.06 -12.87
C SER A 827 -54.72 -0.50 -14.23
N TYR A 828 -53.84 -0.71 -15.23
CA TYR A 828 -54.20 -1.27 -16.53
C TYR A 828 -54.70 -2.73 -16.42
N TYR A 829 -54.08 -3.54 -15.57
CA TYR A 829 -54.47 -4.93 -15.30
C TYR A 829 -55.82 -5.02 -14.55
N ILE A 830 -56.09 -4.10 -13.62
CA ILE A 830 -57.37 -3.96 -12.91
C ILE A 830 -58.46 -3.48 -13.87
N THR A 831 -58.13 -2.55 -14.77
CA THR A 831 -59.05 -2.07 -15.81
C THR A 831 -59.36 -3.17 -16.84
N MET A 832 -58.38 -4.04 -17.16
CA MET A 832 -58.56 -5.22 -18.02
C MET A 832 -59.36 -6.35 -17.35
N THR A 833 -59.22 -6.56 -16.05
CA THR A 833 -59.92 -7.64 -15.32
C THR A 833 -61.41 -7.35 -15.09
N ASN A 834 -61.81 -6.07 -15.11
CA ASN A 834 -63.22 -5.66 -15.06
C ASN A 834 -63.94 -5.77 -16.42
N VAL A 835 -63.22 -5.93 -17.53
CA VAL A 835 -63.82 -6.24 -18.84
C VAL A 835 -63.79 -7.75 -19.06
N LYS A 836 -64.63 -8.46 -18.29
CA LYS A 836 -64.92 -9.85 -18.62
C LYS A 836 -65.78 -9.90 -19.88
N SER A 837 -65.40 -10.81 -20.79
CA SER A 837 -66.21 -11.40 -21.86
C SER A 837 -65.98 -10.83 -23.27
N ARG A 838 -64.88 -11.23 -23.93
CA ARG A 838 -64.95 -11.80 -25.31
C ARG A 838 -63.64 -12.27 -25.96
N HIS A 839 -62.45 -12.09 -25.40
CA HIS A 839 -61.20 -12.56 -26.04
C HIS A 839 -60.34 -13.46 -25.15
N ILE A 840 -60.79 -14.69 -24.93
CA ILE A 840 -60.01 -15.75 -24.25
C ILE A 840 -58.83 -16.25 -25.13
N ALA A 841 -58.86 -16.04 -26.45
CA ALA A 841 -57.79 -16.47 -27.36
C ALA A 841 -56.51 -15.60 -27.33
N ASN A 842 -56.61 -14.32 -26.91
CA ASN A 842 -55.42 -13.46 -26.75
C ASN A 842 -54.80 -13.59 -25.35
N TYR A 843 -55.53 -14.13 -24.38
CA TYR A 843 -55.07 -14.35 -23.01
C TYR A 843 -54.03 -15.48 -22.92
N GLU A 844 -54.17 -16.55 -23.71
CA GLU A 844 -53.16 -17.61 -23.84
C GLU A 844 -51.87 -17.11 -24.51
N LYS A 845 -51.96 -16.17 -25.45
CA LYS A 845 -50.81 -15.57 -26.14
C LYS A 845 -50.06 -14.56 -25.25
N ALA A 846 -50.78 -13.81 -24.42
CA ALA A 846 -50.20 -12.95 -23.39
C ALA A 846 -49.63 -13.75 -22.21
N ARG A 847 -50.29 -14.84 -21.78
CA ARG A 847 -49.78 -15.77 -20.76
C ARG A 847 -48.50 -16.46 -21.21
N THR A 848 -48.40 -16.83 -22.49
CA THR A 848 -47.16 -17.44 -23.05
C THR A 848 -46.03 -16.41 -23.17
N ASN A 849 -46.33 -15.15 -23.50
CA ASN A 849 -45.33 -14.08 -23.51
C ASN A 849 -44.91 -13.64 -22.10
N LEU A 850 -45.81 -13.68 -21.11
CA LEU A 850 -45.51 -13.41 -19.70
C LEU A 850 -44.73 -14.57 -19.07
N TYR A 851 -45.03 -15.83 -19.42
CA TYR A 851 -44.20 -16.99 -19.07
C TYR A 851 -42.82 -16.93 -19.74
N LYS A 852 -42.73 -16.36 -20.95
CA LYS A 852 -41.45 -16.11 -21.63
C LYS A 852 -40.64 -15.03 -20.92
N TYR A 853 -41.30 -13.97 -20.45
CA TYR A 853 -40.68 -12.87 -19.69
C TYR A 853 -40.30 -13.27 -18.24
N LEU A 854 -41.06 -14.19 -17.61
CA LEU A 854 -40.79 -14.69 -16.25
C LEU A 854 -39.81 -15.88 -16.22
N LEU A 855 -39.69 -16.64 -17.30
CA LEU A 855 -38.57 -17.57 -17.51
C LEU A 855 -37.29 -16.85 -17.98
N GLU A 856 -37.43 -15.62 -18.45
CA GLU A 856 -36.32 -14.70 -18.74
C GLU A 856 -35.86 -13.94 -17.49
N ASP A 857 -36.59 -14.01 -16.37
CA ASP A 857 -36.14 -13.35 -15.14
C ASP A 857 -36.66 -14.06 -13.87
N GLN A 858 -35.94 -15.12 -13.47
CA GLN A 858 -35.64 -15.38 -12.06
C GLN A 858 -34.22 -15.96 -11.91
N CYS A 859 -33.34 -15.05 -11.49
CA CYS A 859 -32.17 -15.29 -10.63
C CYS A 859 -30.96 -15.97 -11.28
N GLU A 860 -30.40 -15.31 -12.28
CA GLU A 860 -29.06 -15.56 -12.87
C GLU A 860 -27.88 -15.05 -12.01
N HIS A 861 -28.10 -14.58 -10.78
CA HIS A 861 -27.06 -13.94 -9.95
C HIS A 861 -25.90 -14.83 -9.46
N LEU A 862 -25.72 -16.04 -10.00
CA LEU A 862 -24.52 -16.85 -9.70
C LEU A 862 -23.87 -17.55 -10.91
N PHE A 863 -24.27 -17.28 -12.16
CA PHE A 863 -23.59 -17.88 -13.35
C PHE A 863 -22.87 -16.88 -14.27
N GLU A 864 -23.09 -15.57 -14.12
CA GLU A 864 -22.37 -14.56 -14.90
C GLU A 864 -20.86 -14.41 -14.61
N PRO A 865 -20.31 -14.70 -13.41
CA PRO A 865 -18.87 -14.56 -13.21
C PRO A 865 -18.02 -15.59 -13.98
N ALA A 866 -18.65 -16.65 -14.51
CA ALA A 866 -17.97 -17.65 -15.34
C ALA A 866 -18.15 -17.40 -16.85
N TYR A 867 -19.26 -16.77 -17.26
CA TYR A 867 -19.56 -16.51 -18.67
C TYR A 867 -18.88 -15.23 -19.19
N SER A 868 -18.74 -14.20 -18.35
CA SER A 868 -17.98 -12.99 -18.72
C SER A 868 -16.46 -13.23 -18.75
N PHE A 869 -15.97 -14.27 -18.08
CA PHE A 869 -14.55 -14.67 -18.08
C PHE A 869 -14.11 -15.42 -19.34
N LEU A 870 -15.06 -15.87 -20.18
CA LEU A 870 -14.79 -16.64 -21.41
C LEU A 870 -15.03 -15.83 -22.69
N ASN A 871 -14.87 -14.51 -22.63
CA ASN A 871 -14.99 -13.61 -23.78
C ASN A 871 -14.02 -14.01 -24.93
N ILE A 872 -14.46 -14.90 -25.82
CA ILE A 872 -13.88 -15.23 -27.12
C ILE A 872 -14.86 -14.70 -28.17
N PRO A 873 -14.70 -13.45 -28.66
CA PRO A 873 -15.75 -12.76 -29.42
C PRO A 873 -16.04 -13.32 -30.82
N ASP A 874 -15.28 -14.30 -31.33
CA ASP A 874 -15.34 -14.68 -32.76
C ASP A 874 -16.04 -16.02 -33.08
N LEU A 875 -16.83 -16.59 -32.16
CA LEU A 875 -17.52 -17.89 -32.40
C LEU A 875 -19.01 -17.78 -32.76
N THR A 876 -19.58 -16.57 -32.87
CA THR A 876 -21.01 -16.34 -33.16
C THR A 876 -21.47 -16.79 -34.56
N GLY A 877 -20.58 -17.35 -35.38
CA GLY A 877 -20.88 -17.98 -36.67
C GLY A 877 -20.84 -19.52 -36.69
N THR A 878 -20.48 -20.17 -35.57
CA THR A 878 -20.05 -21.57 -35.59
C THR A 878 -21.23 -22.55 -35.59
N ARG A 879 -21.30 -23.42 -36.59
CA ARG A 879 -22.28 -24.53 -36.64
C ARG A 879 -21.56 -25.86 -36.63
N VAL A 880 -21.88 -26.70 -35.65
CA VAL A 880 -21.39 -28.07 -35.58
C VAL A 880 -22.42 -28.98 -36.23
N ARG A 881 -22.01 -29.68 -37.29
CA ARG A 881 -22.81 -30.68 -37.99
C ARG A 881 -22.29 -32.05 -37.63
N VAL A 882 -23.04 -32.75 -36.79
CA VAL A 882 -22.73 -34.12 -36.37
C VAL A 882 -23.48 -35.08 -37.28
N ILE A 883 -22.76 -36.02 -37.90
CA ILE A 883 -23.34 -37.03 -38.79
C ILE A 883 -23.20 -38.39 -38.11
N ILE A 884 -24.34 -39.07 -38.00
CA ILE A 884 -24.44 -40.38 -37.36
C ILE A 884 -24.95 -41.36 -38.42
N ASP A 885 -24.26 -42.49 -38.54
CA ASP A 885 -24.57 -43.50 -39.55
C ASP A 885 -25.88 -44.25 -39.25
N SER A 886 -26.30 -45.10 -40.18
CA SER A 886 -27.51 -45.92 -40.08
C SER A 886 -27.52 -46.89 -38.88
N HIS A 887 -26.39 -47.07 -38.19
CA HIS A 887 -26.23 -47.90 -37.00
C HIS A 887 -26.12 -47.08 -35.70
N ASN A 888 -26.46 -45.78 -35.73
CA ASN A 888 -26.40 -44.85 -34.60
C ASN A 888 -24.97 -44.60 -34.06
N ASN A 889 -23.92 -44.92 -34.82
CA ASN A 889 -22.53 -44.63 -34.42
C ASN A 889 -22.06 -43.28 -34.97
N LEU A 890 -21.30 -42.54 -34.17
CA LEU A 890 -20.73 -41.26 -34.58
C LEU A 890 -19.78 -41.45 -35.76
N ASN A 891 -20.13 -40.88 -36.91
CA ASN A 891 -19.27 -40.93 -38.09
C ASN A 891 -18.20 -39.82 -37.98
N LYS A 892 -17.11 -40.14 -37.29
CA LYS A 892 -16.00 -39.21 -36.99
C LYS A 892 -15.35 -38.63 -38.26
N SER A 893 -15.41 -39.32 -39.40
CA SER A 893 -14.83 -38.82 -40.67
C SER A 893 -15.75 -37.85 -41.43
N LYS A 894 -17.05 -37.79 -41.11
CA LYS A 894 -18.05 -36.91 -41.75
C LYS A 894 -18.61 -35.81 -40.83
N THR A 895 -18.16 -35.73 -39.58
CA THR A 895 -18.57 -34.69 -38.61
C THR A 895 -17.81 -33.38 -38.87
N ILE A 896 -18.53 -32.27 -39.09
CA ILE A 896 -17.97 -30.98 -39.56
C ILE A 896 -18.21 -29.89 -38.51
N ILE A 897 -17.16 -29.15 -38.14
CA ILE A 897 -17.26 -27.90 -37.35
C ILE A 897 -17.01 -26.75 -38.31
N ASN A 898 -18.04 -25.97 -38.67
CA ASN A 898 -17.88 -24.82 -39.56
C ASN A 898 -17.86 -23.52 -38.76
N LEU A 899 -16.85 -22.68 -39.00
CA LEU A 899 -16.61 -21.41 -38.33
C LEU A 899 -16.94 -20.16 -39.17
N ASN A 900 -17.39 -20.27 -40.44
CA ASN A 900 -17.88 -19.07 -41.16
C ASN A 900 -18.78 -19.31 -42.40
N LYS A 901 -19.53 -18.26 -42.79
CA LYS A 901 -20.77 -18.29 -43.62
C LYS A 901 -20.65 -18.61 -45.13
N GLN A 902 -19.49 -18.82 -45.76
CA GLN A 902 -19.43 -18.78 -47.24
C GLN A 902 -18.68 -19.87 -48.04
N GLN A 903 -18.15 -20.95 -47.46
CA GLN A 903 -17.66 -22.07 -48.28
C GLN A 903 -17.84 -23.42 -47.58
N TYR A 904 -18.28 -24.44 -48.34
CA TYR A 904 -18.47 -25.81 -47.88
C TYR A 904 -17.27 -26.66 -48.32
N ASP A 905 -16.38 -27.00 -47.40
CA ASP A 905 -15.38 -28.05 -47.64
C ASP A 905 -15.44 -29.11 -46.54
N ILE A 906 -15.30 -30.37 -46.95
CA ILE A 906 -15.36 -31.57 -46.11
C ILE A 906 -13.99 -31.76 -45.46
N VAL A 907 -13.92 -31.73 -44.12
CA VAL A 907 -12.69 -32.05 -43.38
C VAL A 907 -12.96 -33.16 -42.35
N PRO A 908 -12.28 -34.32 -42.42
CA PRO A 908 -12.37 -35.36 -41.41
C PRO A 908 -11.63 -34.98 -40.12
N LEU A 909 -12.09 -35.46 -38.96
CA LEU A 909 -11.42 -35.34 -37.67
C LEU A 909 -10.06 -36.07 -37.66
N ASN A 910 -9.04 -35.41 -38.20
CA ASN A 910 -7.64 -35.73 -37.96
C ASN A 910 -6.95 -34.45 -37.49
N ILE A 911 -6.70 -34.37 -36.17
CA ILE A 911 -6.21 -33.19 -35.43
C ILE A 911 -4.94 -32.59 -36.06
N ASN A 912 -4.13 -33.40 -36.73
CA ASN A 912 -2.85 -32.99 -37.32
C ASN A 912 -2.96 -32.33 -38.70
N LYS A 913 -4.14 -32.34 -39.35
CA LYS A 913 -4.32 -31.77 -40.70
C LYS A 913 -5.22 -30.53 -40.76
N ILE A 914 -5.70 -30.02 -39.62
CA ILE A 914 -6.51 -28.80 -39.57
C ILE A 914 -5.63 -27.58 -39.90
N LYS A 915 -5.73 -27.06 -41.14
CA LYS A 915 -5.15 -25.75 -41.50
C LYS A 915 -6.05 -24.64 -40.95
N LEU A 916 -5.78 -24.19 -39.72
CA LEU A 916 -6.40 -23.02 -39.11
C LEU A 916 -5.76 -21.75 -39.68
N PHE A 917 -6.57 -20.87 -40.28
CA PHE A 917 -6.09 -19.65 -40.96
C PHE A 917 -5.74 -18.48 -40.04
N ASN A 918 -5.85 -18.60 -38.71
CA ASN A 918 -5.42 -17.52 -37.80
C ASN A 918 -4.81 -18.01 -36.47
N LYS A 919 -3.78 -17.29 -35.97
CA LYS A 919 -2.96 -17.68 -34.80
C LYS A 919 -3.75 -17.74 -33.48
N ALA A 920 -4.74 -16.88 -33.29
CA ALA A 920 -5.58 -16.83 -32.08
C ALA A 920 -6.44 -18.09 -31.92
N ASN A 921 -7.06 -18.58 -33.00
CA ASN A 921 -7.91 -19.77 -32.97
C ASN A 921 -7.13 -21.05 -32.68
N ARG A 922 -5.83 -21.08 -33.01
CA ARG A 922 -4.93 -22.20 -32.69
C ARG A 922 -4.57 -22.27 -31.20
N PHE A 923 -4.63 -21.14 -30.49
CA PHE A 923 -4.34 -21.03 -29.07
C PHE A 923 -5.56 -21.45 -28.22
N TYR A 924 -6.74 -20.90 -28.51
CA TYR A 924 -7.97 -21.22 -27.79
C TYR A 924 -8.41 -22.69 -27.98
N PHE A 925 -8.27 -23.24 -29.19
CA PHE A 925 -8.60 -24.64 -29.44
C PHE A 925 -7.63 -25.60 -28.72
N LYS A 926 -6.34 -25.23 -28.61
CA LYS A 926 -5.38 -26.00 -27.80
C LYS A 926 -5.70 -25.92 -26.31
N LEU A 927 -6.13 -24.77 -25.82
CA LEU A 927 -6.47 -24.54 -24.41
C LEU A 927 -7.72 -25.34 -23.99
N LEU A 928 -8.76 -25.34 -24.84
CA LEU A 928 -10.01 -26.08 -24.62
C LEU A 928 -9.83 -27.61 -24.70
N MET A 929 -9.01 -28.09 -25.65
CA MET A 929 -8.78 -29.53 -25.85
C MET A 929 -7.69 -30.12 -24.92
N GLN A 930 -6.95 -29.28 -24.17
CA GLN A 930 -5.99 -29.71 -23.15
C GLN A 930 -6.64 -29.99 -21.79
N GLN A 931 -7.92 -29.66 -21.61
CA GLN A 931 -8.72 -29.98 -20.43
C GLN A 931 -9.45 -31.31 -20.69
N PRO A 932 -8.99 -32.45 -20.13
CA PRO A 932 -9.55 -33.77 -20.45
C PRO A 932 -11.06 -33.83 -20.18
N ALA A 933 -11.51 -33.19 -19.10
CA ALA A 933 -12.91 -33.15 -18.69
C ALA A 933 -13.84 -32.53 -19.76
N ILE A 934 -13.41 -31.48 -20.45
CA ILE A 934 -14.24 -30.77 -21.44
C ILE A 934 -14.39 -31.59 -22.71
N ALA A 935 -13.31 -32.24 -23.17
CA ALA A 935 -13.35 -33.15 -24.31
C ALA A 935 -14.26 -34.35 -24.03
N THR A 936 -14.20 -34.92 -22.82
CA THR A 936 -15.04 -36.04 -22.41
C THR A 936 -16.52 -35.64 -22.30
N VAL A 937 -16.84 -34.47 -21.70
CA VAL A 937 -18.22 -33.95 -21.62
C VAL A 937 -18.84 -33.73 -23.00
N LEU A 938 -18.06 -33.22 -23.96
CA LEU A 938 -18.50 -33.07 -25.36
C LEU A 938 -18.75 -34.42 -26.04
N GLU A 939 -17.89 -35.42 -25.83
CA GLU A 939 -18.10 -36.77 -26.38
C GLU A 939 -19.35 -37.45 -25.79
N ILE A 940 -19.57 -37.35 -24.48
CA ILE A 940 -20.72 -37.94 -23.79
C ILE A 940 -22.02 -37.26 -24.22
N ALA A 941 -22.04 -35.94 -24.33
CA ALA A 941 -23.23 -35.22 -24.75
C ALA A 941 -23.58 -35.51 -26.22
N ILE A 942 -22.58 -35.79 -27.07
CA ILE A 942 -22.79 -36.21 -28.46
C ILE A 942 -23.35 -37.64 -28.49
N ASP A 943 -22.85 -38.55 -27.66
CA ASP A 943 -23.35 -39.93 -27.54
C ASP A 943 -24.77 -39.99 -26.96
N TRP A 944 -25.08 -39.15 -25.96
CA TRP A 944 -26.41 -39.02 -25.39
C TRP A 944 -27.44 -38.51 -26.41
N ALA A 945 -27.08 -37.45 -27.15
CA ALA A 945 -27.93 -36.92 -28.22
C ALA A 945 -28.14 -37.93 -29.35
N ALA A 946 -27.13 -38.78 -29.60
CA ALA A 946 -27.22 -39.87 -30.56
C ALA A 946 -28.21 -40.96 -30.13
N LYS A 947 -28.12 -41.39 -28.86
CA LYS A 947 -29.00 -42.41 -28.27
C LYS A 947 -30.46 -41.97 -28.16
N HIS A 948 -30.72 -40.70 -27.88
CA HIS A 948 -32.08 -40.17 -27.67
C HIS A 948 -32.74 -39.61 -28.93
N GLN A 949 -32.16 -39.86 -30.11
CA GLN A 949 -32.69 -39.48 -31.43
C GLN A 949 -33.06 -37.99 -31.58
N CYS A 950 -32.30 -37.10 -30.95
CA CYS A 950 -32.57 -35.65 -30.93
C CYS A 950 -32.29 -34.94 -32.28
N PHE A 951 -32.38 -35.63 -33.43
CA PHE A 951 -31.93 -35.18 -34.74
C PHE A 951 -33.00 -34.41 -35.51
N THR A 952 -32.57 -33.42 -36.30
CA THR A 952 -33.50 -32.50 -36.97
C THR A 952 -33.71 -32.80 -38.46
N ARG A 953 -32.81 -33.55 -39.14
CA ARG A 953 -32.97 -33.99 -40.56
C ARG A 953 -32.20 -35.28 -40.89
N MET A 954 -32.63 -36.00 -41.93
CA MET A 954 -31.87 -37.07 -42.59
C MET A 954 -31.34 -36.59 -43.95
N ASP A 955 -30.16 -37.05 -44.37
CA ASP A 955 -29.65 -36.80 -45.74
C ASP A 955 -30.13 -37.84 -46.77
N ARG A 956 -29.72 -37.64 -48.03
CA ARG A 956 -30.11 -38.51 -49.16
C ARG A 956 -29.50 -39.92 -49.09
N GLU A 957 -28.51 -40.14 -48.23
CA GLU A 957 -27.86 -41.44 -47.98
C GLU A 957 -28.46 -42.15 -46.74
N GLY A 958 -29.44 -41.54 -46.07
CA GLY A 958 -30.10 -42.10 -44.88
C GLY A 958 -29.40 -41.82 -43.55
N ASN A 959 -28.38 -40.96 -43.52
CA ASN A 959 -27.67 -40.59 -42.28
C ASN A 959 -28.46 -39.55 -41.49
N LYS A 960 -28.40 -39.63 -40.15
CA LYS A 960 -29.05 -38.67 -39.24
C LYS A 960 -28.12 -37.48 -38.97
N ILE A 961 -28.66 -36.26 -39.12
CA ILE A 961 -27.89 -35.02 -39.00
C ILE A 961 -28.39 -34.19 -37.82
N LEU A 962 -27.46 -33.86 -36.93
CA LEU A 962 -27.66 -32.90 -35.85
C LEU A 962 -26.91 -31.61 -36.18
N VAL A 963 -27.62 -30.47 -36.19
CA VAL A 963 -27.02 -29.13 -36.31
C VAL A 963 -27.26 -28.40 -35.01
N LEU A 964 -26.20 -28.12 -34.25
CA LEU A 964 -26.29 -27.46 -32.95
C LEU A 964 -25.60 -26.11 -32.94
N LYS A 965 -26.18 -25.18 -32.17
CA LYS A 965 -25.46 -24.02 -31.66
C LYS A 965 -24.70 -24.45 -30.41
N PRO A 966 -23.38 -24.18 -30.29
CA PRO A 966 -22.56 -24.64 -29.16
C PRO A 966 -23.10 -24.22 -27.79
N GLU A 967 -23.65 -23.01 -27.69
CA GLU A 967 -24.19 -22.44 -26.44
C GLU A 967 -25.29 -23.31 -25.83
N MET A 968 -26.25 -23.76 -26.65
CA MET A 968 -27.41 -24.54 -26.19
C MET A 968 -27.08 -26.01 -25.86
N PHE A 969 -25.97 -26.53 -26.39
CA PHE A 969 -25.58 -27.92 -26.21
C PHE A 969 -24.93 -28.13 -24.85
N PHE A 970 -24.03 -27.22 -24.44
CA PHE A 970 -23.40 -27.25 -23.13
C PHE A 970 -24.41 -27.10 -21.99
N GLU A 971 -25.33 -26.15 -22.14
CA GLU A 971 -26.37 -25.87 -21.15
C GLU A 971 -27.29 -27.09 -20.93
N ARG A 972 -27.73 -27.76 -22.00
CA ARG A 972 -28.61 -28.94 -21.91
C ARG A 972 -27.90 -30.18 -21.38
N ALA A 973 -26.62 -30.37 -21.72
CA ALA A 973 -25.81 -31.47 -21.21
C ALA A 973 -25.57 -31.33 -19.69
N LEU A 974 -25.24 -30.11 -19.23
CA LEU A 974 -25.06 -29.81 -17.81
C LEU A 974 -26.39 -29.95 -17.05
N LYS A 975 -27.49 -29.39 -17.55
CA LYS A 975 -28.82 -29.53 -16.93
C LYS A 975 -29.30 -30.98 -16.82
N ALA A 976 -28.88 -31.86 -17.72
CA ALA A 976 -29.19 -33.29 -17.64
C ALA A 976 -28.30 -34.04 -16.63
N LEU A 977 -27.03 -33.65 -16.51
CA LEU A 977 -26.06 -34.25 -15.57
C LEU A 977 -26.36 -33.95 -14.10
N PHE A 978 -26.99 -32.81 -13.80
CA PHE A 978 -27.23 -32.36 -12.42
C PHE A 978 -28.66 -32.57 -11.91
N LYS A 979 -29.51 -33.28 -12.66
CA LYS A 979 -30.95 -33.40 -12.34
C LYS A 979 -31.25 -34.33 -11.15
N ASP A 980 -30.33 -35.21 -10.77
CA ASP A 980 -30.53 -36.24 -9.73
C ASP A 980 -29.63 -36.07 -8.48
N VAL A 981 -29.18 -34.84 -8.18
CA VAL A 981 -28.46 -34.58 -6.91
C VAL A 981 -29.47 -34.51 -5.76
N PRO A 982 -29.40 -35.41 -4.75
CA PRO A 982 -30.31 -35.36 -3.61
C PRO A 982 -30.19 -34.05 -2.83
N ALA A 983 -31.32 -33.50 -2.39
CA ALA A 983 -31.39 -32.19 -1.73
C ALA A 983 -30.51 -32.07 -0.46
N CYS A 984 -30.12 -33.19 0.16
CA CYS A 984 -29.21 -33.20 1.32
C CYS A 984 -27.76 -32.80 1.01
N TYR A 985 -27.41 -32.60 -0.26
CA TYR A 985 -26.09 -32.12 -0.70
C TYR A 985 -26.11 -30.69 -1.25
N LEU A 986 -27.24 -29.99 -1.13
CA LEU A 986 -27.38 -28.57 -1.45
C LEU A 986 -27.36 -27.77 -0.12
N PRO A 987 -26.67 -26.62 -0.04
CA PRO A 987 -26.61 -25.83 1.20
C PRO A 987 -28.01 -25.33 1.60
N SER A 988 -28.43 -25.58 2.84
CA SER A 988 -29.61 -24.94 3.42
C SER A 988 -29.26 -23.51 3.81
N PHE A 989 -29.96 -22.53 3.23
CA PHE A 989 -29.95 -21.15 3.69
C PHE A 989 -30.96 -21.01 4.82
N ASP A 990 -30.47 -20.83 6.04
CA ASP A 990 -31.28 -20.32 7.15
C ASP A 990 -31.45 -18.81 6.96
N ASP A 991 -32.64 -18.39 6.53
CA ASP A 991 -33.13 -17.02 6.67
C ASP A 991 -33.86 -16.94 8.01
N ASN A 992 -33.27 -16.27 9.00
CA ASN A 992 -33.97 -15.68 10.14
C ASN A 992 -33.15 -14.49 10.63
N ASP A 993 -33.38 -13.33 10.00
CA ASP A 993 -33.23 -12.04 10.66
C ASP A 993 -34.58 -11.64 11.25
N GLU A 994 -34.50 -11.18 12.49
CA GLU A 994 -35.59 -10.77 13.38
C GLU A 994 -36.32 -9.52 12.86
N ASP A 995 -37.64 -9.54 12.91
CA ASP A 995 -38.47 -8.38 13.23
C ASP A 995 -39.86 -8.91 13.63
N ASP A 996 -40.22 -8.79 14.91
CA ASP A 996 -41.59 -8.46 15.32
C ASP A 996 -41.69 -8.28 16.84
N ASN A 997 -41.98 -7.03 17.23
CA ASN A 997 -42.54 -6.69 18.52
C ASN A 997 -44.06 -6.49 18.37
N ASP A 998 -44.78 -6.94 19.39
CA ASP A 998 -46.15 -6.59 19.78
C ASP A 998 -47.39 -7.36 19.26
N GLN A 999 -48.11 -7.88 20.28
CA GLN A 999 -49.56 -8.08 20.43
C GLN A 999 -50.19 -9.46 20.13
N MET A 1000 -50.13 -10.27 21.19
CA MET A 1000 -51.22 -11.05 21.80
C MET A 1000 -52.65 -10.77 21.28
N LYS A 1001 -53.34 -11.79 20.73
CA LYS A 1001 -54.61 -12.37 21.26
C LYS A 1001 -55.40 -13.20 20.22
N ILE A 1002 -55.92 -14.33 20.72
CA ILE A 1002 -57.26 -14.93 20.46
C ILE A 1002 -57.38 -15.71 19.13
N ILE A 1003 -57.94 -16.93 18.99
CA ILE A 1003 -58.65 -17.91 19.85
C ILE A 1003 -58.88 -19.20 18.99
N ASN A 1004 -59.04 -20.36 19.66
CA ASN A 1004 -59.62 -21.67 19.22
C ASN A 1004 -58.91 -22.51 18.15
N GLY A 1005 -58.82 -23.83 18.25
CA GLY A 1005 -59.35 -24.85 19.17
C GLY A 1005 -58.93 -26.21 18.57
N SER A 1006 -58.22 -27.06 19.31
CA SER A 1006 -58.70 -28.30 19.95
C SER A 1006 -59.39 -29.31 19.03
N ILE A 1007 -59.10 -30.60 19.30
CA ILE A 1007 -59.71 -31.87 18.83
C ILE A 1007 -58.78 -32.60 17.83
N GLU A 1008 -58.35 -33.85 17.98
CA GLU A 1008 -58.54 -34.99 18.91
C GLU A 1008 -57.47 -36.02 18.46
N ASP A 1009 -56.63 -36.56 19.34
CA ASP A 1009 -56.76 -37.84 20.05
C ASP A 1009 -56.09 -39.07 19.36
N ASP A 1010 -55.73 -39.99 20.26
CA ASP A 1010 -55.29 -41.38 20.12
C ASP A 1010 -53.80 -41.67 19.82
N SER A 1011 -52.94 -41.94 20.82
CA SER A 1011 -52.85 -43.12 21.72
C SER A 1011 -52.28 -44.36 20.97
N ILE A 1012 -51.16 -45.00 21.35
CA ILE A 1012 -51.02 -46.03 22.41
C ILE A 1012 -49.57 -46.58 22.47
N THR A 1013 -48.98 -46.52 23.68
CA THR A 1013 -48.17 -47.47 24.50
C THR A 1013 -46.95 -48.31 24.02
N SER A 1014 -45.90 -48.25 24.88
CA SER A 1014 -45.13 -49.35 25.56
C SER A 1014 -44.34 -50.37 24.72
N SER A 1015 -43.19 -50.97 25.11
CA SER A 1015 -42.55 -51.25 26.41
C SER A 1015 -41.11 -51.77 26.19
N ASP A 1016 -40.19 -51.35 27.05
CA ASP A 1016 -39.20 -52.09 27.88
C ASP A 1016 -38.40 -53.34 27.41
N ASP A 1017 -37.15 -53.31 27.90
CA ASP A 1017 -36.23 -54.37 28.37
C ASP A 1017 -35.12 -54.96 27.47
N ASP A 1018 -33.92 -54.44 27.74
CA ASP A 1018 -32.72 -55.09 28.31
C ASP A 1018 -31.64 -55.83 27.47
N GLU A 1019 -30.45 -55.23 27.62
CA GLU A 1019 -29.12 -55.76 27.94
C GLU A 1019 -28.13 -56.34 26.91
N HIS A 1020 -26.97 -55.66 26.93
CA HIS A 1020 -25.58 -56.08 26.70
C HIS A 1020 -25.03 -56.10 25.26
N SER A 1021 -24.23 -55.08 24.91
CA SER A 1021 -22.77 -55.11 25.17
C SER A 1021 -21.98 -53.93 24.55
N ILE A 1022 -20.94 -53.51 25.29
CA ILE A 1022 -19.73 -52.77 24.89
C ILE A 1022 -19.77 -51.22 24.85
N LYS A 1023 -19.01 -50.67 25.80
CA LYS A 1023 -18.48 -49.31 25.92
C LYS A 1023 -17.71 -48.85 24.66
N LEU A 1024 -17.95 -47.62 24.20
CA LEU A 1024 -16.94 -46.71 23.67
C LEU A 1024 -17.47 -45.26 23.69
N THR A 1025 -16.81 -44.40 24.45
CA THR A 1025 -17.03 -42.94 24.52
C THR A 1025 -16.38 -42.19 23.35
N ASN A 1026 -17.10 -41.19 22.82
CA ASN A 1026 -16.64 -39.97 22.13
C ASN A 1026 -15.25 -39.99 21.46
N LYS A 1027 -15.21 -40.39 20.19
CA LYS A 1027 -14.34 -39.88 19.11
C LYS A 1027 -14.78 -40.53 17.81
N GLN A 1028 -14.99 -39.75 16.74
CA GLN A 1028 -15.41 -40.14 15.38
C GLN A 1028 -16.93 -40.23 15.13
N LEU A 1029 -17.55 -39.09 14.82
CA LEU A 1029 -18.58 -38.96 13.77
C LEU A 1029 -18.90 -37.47 13.57
N ASN A 1030 -17.97 -36.77 12.92
CA ASN A 1030 -18.18 -35.48 12.24
C ASN A 1030 -16.87 -35.11 11.51
N LYS A 1031 -16.38 -36.02 10.64
CA LYS A 1031 -15.18 -35.76 9.83
C LYS A 1031 -15.33 -35.99 8.33
N ASP A 1032 -16.46 -36.47 7.83
CA ASP A 1032 -16.64 -36.73 6.39
C ASP A 1032 -17.90 -36.06 5.83
N LEU A 1033 -17.98 -34.73 5.92
CA LEU A 1033 -19.03 -33.95 5.22
C LEU A 1033 -18.53 -33.17 4.00
N PHE A 1034 -17.28 -33.37 3.58
CA PHE A 1034 -16.77 -32.79 2.33
C PHE A 1034 -15.88 -33.78 1.58
N LEU A 1035 -16.29 -34.16 0.37
CA LEU A 1035 -15.45 -34.93 -0.55
C LEU A 1035 -14.21 -34.11 -0.92
N THR A 1036 -13.02 -34.71 -0.92
CA THR A 1036 -11.82 -34.05 -1.45
C THR A 1036 -11.97 -33.79 -2.96
N TYR A 1037 -11.23 -32.84 -3.52
CA TYR A 1037 -11.29 -32.54 -4.97
C TYR A 1037 -11.09 -33.81 -5.85
N GLU A 1038 -10.20 -34.70 -5.44
CA GLU A 1038 -9.96 -35.97 -6.13
C GLU A 1038 -11.13 -36.94 -5.97
N GLN A 1039 -11.76 -37.01 -4.80
CA GLN A 1039 -12.98 -37.80 -4.58
C GLN A 1039 -14.18 -37.22 -5.33
N TRP A 1040 -14.30 -35.90 -5.42
CA TRP A 1040 -15.34 -35.20 -6.19
C TRP A 1040 -15.15 -35.46 -7.69
N THR A 1041 -13.90 -35.41 -8.16
CA THR A 1041 -13.57 -35.68 -9.56
C THR A 1041 -13.82 -37.15 -9.92
N ASN A 1042 -13.43 -38.09 -9.05
CA ASN A 1042 -13.67 -39.51 -9.26
C ASN A 1042 -15.16 -39.86 -9.17
N TYR A 1043 -15.90 -39.27 -8.23
CA TYR A 1043 -17.35 -39.41 -8.12
C TYR A 1043 -18.08 -38.93 -9.39
N MET A 1044 -17.65 -37.78 -9.92
CA MET A 1044 -18.19 -37.26 -11.19
C MET A 1044 -17.83 -38.17 -12.36
N ILE A 1045 -16.61 -38.71 -12.42
CA ILE A 1045 -16.21 -39.66 -13.46
C ILE A 1045 -17.03 -40.96 -13.38
N ASP A 1046 -17.30 -41.47 -12.18
CA ASP A 1046 -18.01 -42.74 -11.96
C ASP A 1046 -19.54 -42.61 -12.16
N LYS A 1047 -20.12 -41.44 -11.90
CA LYS A 1047 -21.52 -41.14 -12.26
C LYS A 1047 -21.74 -40.88 -13.75
N VAL A 1048 -20.68 -40.49 -14.44
CA VAL A 1048 -20.68 -40.20 -15.87
C VAL A 1048 -20.45 -41.45 -16.73
N ARG A 1049 -19.69 -42.44 -16.21
CA ARG A 1049 -19.57 -43.79 -16.80
C ARG A 1049 -20.85 -44.59 -16.61
#